data_AF-A0A0C5VK03-F1
#
_entry.id   AF-A0A0C5VK03-F1
#
_cell.length_a   1.000
_cell.length_b   1.000
_cell.length_c   1.000
_cell.angle_alpha   90.00
_cell.angle_beta   90.00
_cell.angle_gamma   90.00
#
_symmetry.space_group_name_H-M   'P 1'
#
loop_
_entity.id
_entity.type
_entity.pdbx_description
1 polymer ?
#
loop_
_entity_poly.entity_id
_entity_poly.type
_entity_poly.pdbx_seq_one_letter_code
_entity_poly.pdbx_strand_id
1 'polypeptide(L)'
;MNSNKFVKKRLVGLLLASMALSACNVDIVDSSDPVTDSSNNGGSNSSGSDNGSDGSGSPGNNNGGDSGSDNGSNNGGDSGSDNGSNNGGDSGSDNGSNNGGDSGSDNGSDNGGDSGSDNGSDNGGDSGSDNGSDNGGDSGSDNGSDNGGDSGSDNGSDNGGDSGSDNGSDNGGDSGGNGNGSPSDDYQVPANNFAVNGDVENNLTNWGTTAGEVSRSTSVKHGGSASAYITNRTSAWNGLTFDVGKLTQGNEYEVAVWVKLPEGSYDTVITLTAKRADDSDSSTYNEYTNIEMVTANDSEWTLLKGYYTQTGTDFEHFIIESPDTTISFYADDFSIGGEVADDNNGGNSGSDSSHRFFVGNITTSGSVRSDFAQYWDQITPENEGKWGSVEGTRDSYNWGGLDAAYNYAKQNNILFKQHTFVWGSQYPSWIDSLSPSEQAAEIEEWIRDFCTRYPDVDMIDVVNEATPGHAPAGYAKSAFGDDWIIKSFQLARQYCPNATLILNDYNVLTWNTDAFISMAKPAVEAGVVDAIGLQAHGFESWATDKLETNLNKIVALGLPIYISEYDVAKTNDQEQLQIMQSQFPMMYNHPSVKGMTLWGYVYGKTWVEGSGLIREDGTQRPAMTWLLQYLKDNPKNNGGSDDNGNSNNDQTCDLPSSFSWTSTDPLITPHNSNWVSIKDPTIVKYSNQYHVFATVYDTAKNAWGGVYTSFDDWSKADSAQQVDMSATQAGSTVAPQVFYFEPHNKWYLIYQWGAKYSTNSDISNPSGWSAPKSLLSGGPSNGIDYWVICDDNYCYLFFSGDDGNLYRSKVSIGNFPNFSSYEIVMSDPSVGKLFEASNVYKVDGTNKYLLLVEAYGPRYFRSWTSTSLDGPWTPLADTQSNPFAGAANVTFSGQKWSDDISHGEMIRSGYNQKMTINACNMEYLYQGVDPQSGVSDYNKLPYKLGLIKAK
;
A
#
# COMPACT_ATOMS: atom_id res chain seq x y z
N MET A 1 87.58 -16.41 8.50
CA MET A 1 86.50 -16.80 9.43
C MET A 1 85.25 -16.91 8.57
N ASN A 2 84.98 -18.09 8.00
CA ASN A 2 84.17 -19.20 8.56
C ASN A 2 82.66 -18.88 8.52
N SER A 3 81.77 -19.64 7.85
CA SER A 3 81.95 -20.88 7.07
C SER A 3 80.70 -21.24 6.20
N ASN A 4 80.92 -21.66 4.93
CA ASN A 4 80.26 -22.78 4.19
C ASN A 4 78.72 -22.82 3.96
N LYS A 5 78.15 -23.36 2.85
CA LYS A 5 78.63 -24.05 1.61
C LYS A 5 77.49 -24.01 0.53
N PHE A 6 77.76 -23.68 -0.75
CA PHE A 6 77.83 -24.56 -1.97
C PHE A 6 76.58 -25.39 -2.34
N VAL A 7 76.08 -25.47 -3.60
CA VAL A 7 76.65 -26.04 -4.88
C VAL A 7 75.87 -25.44 -6.10
N LYS A 8 76.45 -24.79 -7.15
CA LYS A 8 76.94 -25.28 -8.50
C LYS A 8 75.87 -25.96 -9.43
N LYS A 9 75.86 -25.90 -10.79
CA LYS A 9 76.50 -25.09 -11.88
C LYS A 9 76.04 -25.57 -13.31
N ARG A 10 75.75 -24.68 -14.29
CA ARG A 10 75.81 -24.87 -15.81
C ARG A 10 74.80 -25.88 -16.46
N LEU A 11 74.45 -25.91 -17.78
CA LEU A 11 74.92 -25.28 -19.07
C LEU A 11 73.83 -25.36 -20.22
N VAL A 12 73.86 -24.47 -21.25
CA VAL A 12 73.20 -24.52 -22.62
C VAL A 12 71.64 -24.53 -22.69
N GLY A 13 70.90 -23.96 -23.66
CA GLY A 13 71.19 -23.04 -24.80
C GLY A 13 70.40 -23.37 -26.11
N LEU A 14 70.03 -22.34 -26.91
CA LEU A 14 69.40 -22.38 -28.28
C LEU A 14 67.90 -22.80 -28.41
N LEU A 15 67.09 -22.37 -29.41
CA LEU A 15 67.01 -21.16 -30.28
C LEU A 15 65.73 -21.24 -31.19
N LEU A 16 65.07 -20.11 -31.54
CA LEU A 16 64.14 -19.88 -32.70
C LEU A 16 62.91 -20.85 -32.89
N ALA A 17 61.97 -20.67 -33.81
CA ALA A 17 61.14 -19.57 -34.35
C ALA A 17 60.26 -20.16 -35.49
N SER A 18 59.06 -19.62 -35.70
CA SER A 18 58.31 -19.50 -36.98
C SER A 18 58.10 -20.68 -37.97
N MET A 19 56.80 -20.93 -38.26
CA MET A 19 56.19 -21.25 -39.57
C MET A 19 56.36 -22.62 -40.29
N ALA A 20 55.25 -22.98 -40.98
CA ALA A 20 55.12 -23.71 -42.27
C ALA A 20 54.67 -25.19 -42.32
N LEU A 21 53.38 -25.36 -42.64
CA LEU A 21 52.73 -26.20 -43.69
C LEU A 21 53.01 -27.71 -43.91
N SER A 22 51.90 -28.38 -44.26
CA SER A 22 51.74 -29.63 -45.06
C SER A 22 52.14 -30.98 -44.44
N ALA A 23 51.41 -32.09 -44.66
CA ALA A 23 50.04 -32.30 -45.17
C ALA A 23 49.65 -33.78 -44.95
N CYS A 24 48.35 -34.08 -44.84
CA CYS A 24 47.71 -35.26 -45.44
C CYS A 24 46.18 -35.25 -45.25
N ASN A 25 45.47 -35.28 -46.40
CA ASN A 25 44.09 -35.66 -46.75
C ASN A 25 43.19 -36.33 -45.66
N VAL A 26 41.85 -36.27 -45.70
CA VAL A 26 40.92 -36.38 -46.86
C VAL A 26 39.59 -35.63 -46.59
N ASP A 27 38.96 -35.09 -47.65
CA ASP A 27 37.61 -34.49 -47.63
C ASP A 27 36.47 -35.49 -47.37
N ILE A 28 35.40 -35.06 -46.68
CA ILE A 28 34.06 -35.66 -46.83
C ILE A 28 33.00 -34.54 -46.83
N VAL A 29 32.18 -34.51 -47.89
CA VAL A 29 30.88 -33.83 -47.99
C VAL A 29 29.92 -34.80 -48.69
N ASP A 30 28.60 -34.61 -48.47
CA ASP A 30 27.45 -35.35 -49.03
C ASP A 30 27.19 -36.75 -48.42
N SER A 31 25.94 -37.23 -48.25
CA SER A 31 24.64 -36.70 -48.70
C SER A 31 23.43 -37.13 -47.83
N SER A 32 22.27 -36.54 -48.15
CA SER A 32 20.90 -36.60 -47.59
C SER A 32 20.19 -37.95 -47.34
N ASP A 33 19.35 -38.00 -46.28
CA ASP A 33 17.95 -38.53 -46.15
C ASP A 33 17.49 -39.90 -46.72
N PRO A 34 16.30 -40.44 -46.35
CA PRO A 34 15.43 -40.24 -45.16
C PRO A 34 14.93 -41.59 -44.54
N VAL A 35 13.93 -41.58 -43.63
CA VAL A 35 12.66 -42.38 -43.63
C VAL A 35 12.02 -42.58 -42.23
N THR A 36 10.68 -42.59 -42.23
CA THR A 36 9.68 -42.77 -41.15
C THR A 36 9.58 -44.19 -40.56
N ASP A 37 8.98 -44.35 -39.37
CA ASP A 37 7.70 -45.09 -39.23
C ASP A 37 6.98 -44.79 -37.89
N SER A 38 5.88 -45.50 -37.63
CA SER A 38 4.75 -45.09 -36.81
C SER A 38 4.05 -46.29 -36.13
N SER A 39 3.19 -45.96 -35.16
CA SER A 39 2.03 -46.74 -34.68
C SER A 39 2.16 -47.82 -33.57
N ASN A 40 1.22 -47.68 -32.64
CA ASN A 40 0.32 -48.70 -32.06
C ASN A 40 0.69 -49.59 -30.85
N ASN A 41 0.08 -49.22 -29.71
CA ASN A 41 -1.04 -49.92 -29.06
C ASN A 41 -0.80 -51.23 -28.26
N GLY A 42 -1.22 -51.20 -26.99
CA GLY A 42 -2.29 -52.11 -26.52
C GLY A 42 -1.97 -53.12 -25.41
N GLY A 43 -2.86 -53.16 -24.40
CA GLY A 43 -3.17 -54.33 -23.56
C GLY A 43 -2.24 -54.59 -22.36
N SER A 44 -2.65 -54.52 -21.10
CA SER A 44 -3.77 -55.18 -20.38
C SER A 44 -3.43 -56.54 -19.74
N ASN A 45 -3.16 -56.49 -18.44
CA ASN A 45 -3.78 -57.31 -17.39
C ASN A 45 -3.39 -58.80 -17.15
N SER A 46 -3.16 -59.08 -15.87
CA SER A 46 -3.54 -60.28 -15.09
C SER A 46 -2.55 -61.41 -14.78
N SER A 47 -2.69 -61.88 -13.53
CA SER A 47 -2.38 -63.21 -12.96
C SER A 47 -0.93 -63.58 -12.64
N GLY A 48 -0.72 -64.13 -11.43
CA GLY A 48 0.57 -64.63 -10.94
C GLY A 48 0.70 -64.63 -9.42
N SER A 49 -0.03 -65.51 -8.72
CA SER A 49 -0.02 -65.66 -7.26
C SER A 49 1.22 -66.41 -6.73
N ASP A 50 1.66 -66.13 -5.48
CA ASP A 50 1.59 -67.08 -4.35
C ASP A 50 2.36 -66.70 -3.05
N ASN A 51 1.72 -66.99 -1.91
CA ASN A 51 2.24 -67.44 -0.60
C ASN A 51 3.17 -66.57 0.30
N GLY A 52 2.75 -66.40 1.57
CA GLY A 52 3.57 -65.99 2.73
C GLY A 52 2.73 -65.55 3.94
N SER A 53 2.69 -66.34 5.02
CA SER A 53 1.67 -66.26 6.09
C SER A 53 2.09 -65.59 7.42
N ASP A 54 1.10 -65.42 8.31
CA ASP A 54 1.13 -65.23 9.79
C ASP A 54 0.93 -63.78 10.31
N GLY A 55 0.10 -63.49 11.34
CA GLY A 55 -0.86 -64.32 12.07
C GLY A 55 -1.37 -63.70 13.40
N SER A 56 -2.62 -63.98 13.79
CA SER A 56 -3.34 -63.58 15.05
C SER A 56 -3.80 -62.10 15.18
N GLY A 57 -4.99 -61.76 15.72
CA GLY A 57 -6.09 -62.60 16.22
C GLY A 57 -7.46 -61.87 16.32
N SER A 58 -8.55 -62.65 16.25
CA SER A 58 -9.99 -62.25 16.33
C SER A 58 -10.54 -62.47 17.77
N PRO A 59 -11.85 -62.41 18.12
CA PRO A 59 -13.10 -62.05 17.40
C PRO A 59 -14.05 -61.08 18.17
N GLY A 60 -15.25 -60.65 17.72
CA GLY A 60 -15.95 -60.80 16.43
C GLY A 60 -17.50 -60.76 16.58
N ASN A 61 -18.23 -60.63 15.46
CA ASN A 61 -19.67 -60.97 15.23
C ASN A 61 -20.78 -60.18 16.00
N ASN A 62 -21.98 -59.92 15.45
CA ASN A 62 -22.53 -60.23 14.12
C ASN A 62 -23.82 -59.43 13.76
N ASN A 63 -24.05 -59.30 12.44
CA ASN A 63 -25.33 -59.34 11.71
C ASN A 63 -26.46 -58.31 11.94
N GLY A 64 -26.99 -57.79 10.82
CA GLY A 64 -28.38 -57.34 10.72
C GLY A 64 -28.65 -56.31 9.62
N GLY A 65 -28.53 -56.66 8.34
CA GLY A 65 -28.99 -55.79 7.25
C GLY A 65 -30.47 -56.00 6.91
N ASP A 66 -31.11 -55.01 6.30
CA ASP A 66 -31.56 -55.12 4.89
C ASP A 66 -31.86 -53.72 4.32
N SER A 67 -32.30 -53.66 3.06
CA SER A 67 -32.09 -52.57 2.13
C SER A 67 -33.40 -52.03 1.56
N GLY A 68 -33.54 -50.70 1.50
CA GLY A 68 -34.24 -49.91 0.46
C GLY A 68 -35.68 -50.23 0.04
N SER A 69 -36.52 -49.18 -0.04
CA SER A 69 -37.38 -48.95 -1.22
C SER A 69 -37.89 -47.50 -1.27
N ASP A 70 -37.70 -46.84 -2.41
CA ASP A 70 -38.25 -45.52 -2.74
C ASP A 70 -39.65 -45.55 -3.37
N ASN A 71 -40.22 -44.35 -3.54
CA ASN A 71 -41.32 -43.91 -4.42
C ASN A 71 -42.77 -43.99 -3.91
N GLY A 72 -43.51 -42.86 -4.01
CA GLY A 72 -44.96 -42.88 -3.73
C GLY A 72 -45.84 -41.63 -3.87
N SER A 73 -45.52 -40.64 -4.70
CA SER A 73 -46.52 -39.76 -5.39
C SER A 73 -47.28 -38.62 -4.66
N ASN A 74 -47.44 -37.54 -5.44
CA ASN A 74 -48.07 -36.23 -5.20
C ASN A 74 -49.60 -36.17 -4.98
N ASN A 75 -50.02 -34.96 -4.58
CA ASN A 75 -51.22 -34.18 -4.95
C ASN A 75 -52.46 -34.13 -4.02
N GLY A 76 -52.72 -32.91 -3.53
CA GLY A 76 -54.00 -32.22 -3.77
C GLY A 76 -54.88 -31.94 -2.55
N GLY A 77 -55.34 -30.70 -2.38
CA GLY A 77 -56.36 -30.34 -1.39
C GLY A 77 -56.35 -28.86 -0.97
N ASP A 78 -56.85 -27.98 -1.83
CA ASP A 78 -57.08 -26.55 -1.55
C ASP A 78 -58.41 -26.33 -0.78
N SER A 79 -58.64 -25.11 -0.27
CA SER A 79 -59.82 -24.57 0.45
C SER A 79 -60.07 -25.09 1.88
N GLY A 80 -60.55 -24.28 2.84
CA GLY A 80 -60.87 -22.85 2.81
C GLY A 80 -61.88 -22.44 3.90
N SER A 81 -62.05 -21.13 4.14
CA SER A 81 -63.06 -20.47 4.99
C SER A 81 -63.06 -20.72 6.52
N ASP A 82 -62.69 -19.68 7.27
CA ASP A 82 -63.56 -18.84 8.13
C ASP A 82 -64.63 -19.53 9.01
N ASN A 83 -64.94 -19.10 10.24
CA ASN A 83 -65.15 -17.68 10.62
C ASN A 83 -65.39 -17.51 12.13
N GLY A 84 -65.05 -16.33 12.66
CA GLY A 84 -65.90 -15.58 13.61
C GLY A 84 -66.06 -16.02 15.07
N SER A 85 -65.63 -15.14 15.99
CA SER A 85 -66.38 -14.81 17.21
C SER A 85 -65.97 -13.40 17.67
N ASN A 86 -66.95 -12.52 17.87
CA ASN A 86 -66.74 -11.12 18.24
C ASN A 86 -67.67 -10.73 19.42
N ASN A 87 -67.30 -9.69 20.16
CA ASN A 87 -68.03 -8.97 21.23
C ASN A 87 -68.24 -9.63 22.62
N GLY A 88 -67.79 -8.89 23.66
CA GLY A 88 -68.73 -8.35 24.67
C GLY A 88 -68.36 -8.50 26.15
N GLY A 89 -68.14 -7.39 26.86
CA GLY A 89 -68.07 -7.33 28.34
C GLY A 89 -67.62 -5.95 28.86
N ASP A 90 -68.41 -5.31 29.72
CA ASP A 90 -68.35 -3.88 30.10
C ASP A 90 -68.36 -3.67 31.65
N SER A 91 -68.21 -2.42 32.14
CA SER A 91 -68.18 -1.91 33.54
C SER A 91 -66.78 -1.94 34.23
N GLY A 92 -66.28 -0.94 34.98
CA GLY A 92 -66.87 0.21 35.71
C GLY A 92 -66.61 0.04 37.24
N SER A 93 -66.32 1.02 38.09
CA SER A 93 -66.22 2.50 38.01
C SER A 93 -65.53 3.09 39.30
N ASP A 94 -65.60 4.43 39.51
CA ASP A 94 -65.34 5.22 40.76
C ASP A 94 -63.86 5.59 41.12
N ASN A 95 -63.48 6.75 41.70
CA ASN A 95 -64.04 8.11 41.95
C ASN A 95 -62.86 9.04 42.42
N GLY A 96 -62.82 10.39 42.41
CA GLY A 96 -63.73 11.45 41.90
C GLY A 96 -63.83 12.67 42.87
N SER A 97 -63.27 13.87 42.58
CA SER A 97 -63.48 15.13 43.37
C SER A 97 -63.09 16.45 42.66
N ASN A 98 -63.67 17.59 43.09
CA ASN A 98 -63.72 18.87 42.34
C ASN A 98 -63.55 20.14 43.25
N ASN A 99 -63.26 21.29 42.63
CA ASN A 99 -63.49 22.71 43.07
C ASN A 99 -62.59 23.50 44.06
N GLY A 100 -62.37 24.78 43.67
CA GLY A 100 -61.98 25.96 44.51
C GLY A 100 -60.57 26.53 44.22
N GLY A 101 -60.31 27.84 44.09
CA GLY A 101 -61.18 29.04 44.04
C GLY A 101 -60.42 30.34 44.40
N ASP A 102 -60.90 31.48 43.87
CA ASP A 102 -60.68 32.88 44.33
C ASP A 102 -59.37 33.66 44.01
N SER A 103 -59.34 34.94 44.42
CA SER A 103 -58.85 36.07 43.60
C SER A 103 -57.94 37.08 44.34
N GLY A 104 -56.99 37.68 43.61
CA GLY A 104 -56.60 39.10 43.72
C GLY A 104 -55.56 39.56 44.76
N SER A 105 -54.52 40.28 44.29
CA SER A 105 -54.13 41.62 44.81
C SER A 105 -53.03 42.30 43.98
N ASP A 106 -53.19 43.61 43.77
CA ASP A 106 -52.43 44.52 42.89
C ASP A 106 -50.97 44.82 43.32
N ASN A 107 -50.11 45.30 42.40
CA ASN A 107 -49.88 46.76 42.22
C ASN A 107 -48.79 47.18 41.19
N GLY A 108 -49.06 48.27 40.47
CA GLY A 108 -48.08 49.14 39.78
C GLY A 108 -47.72 48.81 38.32
N SER A 109 -47.72 49.74 37.36
CA SER A 109 -48.13 51.17 37.41
C SER A 109 -48.30 51.80 36.01
N ASP A 110 -49.43 52.47 35.80
CA ASP A 110 -49.66 53.76 35.11
C ASP A 110 -48.86 54.24 33.87
N ASN A 111 -49.65 54.53 32.82
CA ASN A 111 -49.76 55.79 32.05
C ASN A 111 -48.63 56.33 31.13
N GLY A 112 -49.08 56.84 29.97
CA GLY A 112 -48.36 57.80 29.12
C GLY A 112 -48.21 57.35 27.66
N GLY A 113 -48.81 57.96 26.64
CA GLY A 113 -49.67 59.15 26.62
C GLY A 113 -49.10 60.31 25.79
N ASP A 114 -49.22 60.17 24.46
CA ASP A 114 -49.53 61.27 23.51
C ASP A 114 -48.42 62.28 23.08
N SER A 115 -48.61 62.76 21.84
CA SER A 115 -48.25 64.08 21.28
C SER A 115 -46.79 64.40 20.88
N GLY A 116 -46.59 64.60 19.57
CA GLY A 116 -45.40 65.23 18.96
C GLY A 116 -45.62 65.56 17.47
N SER A 117 -46.18 66.74 17.19
CA SER A 117 -46.73 67.14 15.88
C SER A 117 -45.82 67.99 14.98
N ASP A 118 -46.02 67.85 13.67
CA ASP A 118 -45.96 68.88 12.59
C ASP A 118 -44.68 69.62 12.15
N ASN A 119 -44.40 69.48 10.84
CA ASN A 119 -44.01 70.48 9.81
C ASN A 119 -42.79 71.43 9.96
N GLY A 120 -41.97 71.54 8.89
CA GLY A 120 -41.05 72.67 8.71
C GLY A 120 -40.03 72.69 7.54
N SER A 121 -40.49 72.82 6.28
CA SER A 121 -39.88 73.59 5.16
C SER A 121 -38.38 73.52 4.74
N ASP A 122 -38.16 73.07 3.50
CA ASP A 122 -37.47 73.71 2.35
C ASP A 122 -36.09 74.45 2.40
N ASN A 123 -35.20 73.97 1.50
CA ASN A 123 -34.39 74.67 0.48
C ASN A 123 -32.97 75.26 0.71
N GLY A 124 -32.11 74.97 -0.30
CA GLY A 124 -30.78 75.51 -0.62
C GLY A 124 -29.91 74.39 -1.24
N GLY A 125 -29.74 74.27 -2.56
CA GLY A 125 -28.87 75.09 -3.44
C GLY A 125 -27.48 74.43 -3.55
N ASP A 126 -26.79 74.28 -4.70
CA ASP A 126 -26.95 74.83 -6.07
C ASP A 126 -26.25 73.89 -7.11
N SER A 127 -26.00 74.38 -8.33
CA SER A 127 -25.92 73.63 -9.59
C SER A 127 -24.51 73.48 -10.21
N GLY A 128 -24.36 72.54 -11.16
CA GLY A 128 -23.27 72.49 -12.18
C GLY A 128 -23.30 71.16 -12.97
N SER A 129 -23.67 71.12 -14.25
CA SER A 129 -22.82 71.38 -15.45
C SER A 129 -21.64 70.39 -15.58
N ASP A 130 -21.41 69.65 -16.68
CA ASP A 130 -21.77 69.93 -18.08
C ASP A 130 -21.82 68.67 -19.00
N ASN A 131 -22.25 68.89 -20.26
CA ASN A 131 -22.26 67.92 -21.37
C ASN A 131 -20.87 67.37 -21.76
N GLY A 132 -20.83 66.22 -22.46
CA GLY A 132 -19.60 65.73 -23.09
C GLY A 132 -19.74 64.50 -24.01
N SER A 133 -20.49 64.66 -25.11
CA SER A 133 -20.25 64.09 -26.47
C SER A 133 -19.67 62.66 -26.63
N ASP A 134 -20.38 61.72 -27.27
CA ASP A 134 -20.64 61.60 -28.73
C ASP A 134 -19.47 61.09 -29.60
N ASN A 135 -19.75 59.98 -30.28
CA ASN A 135 -19.43 59.64 -31.68
C ASN A 135 -17.99 59.28 -32.14
N GLY A 136 -17.98 58.38 -33.15
CA GLY A 136 -16.80 57.83 -33.84
C GLY A 136 -16.47 56.41 -33.33
N GLY A 137 -16.98 55.32 -33.91
CA GLY A 137 -17.31 55.11 -35.32
C GLY A 137 -16.04 54.80 -36.11
N ASP A 138 -16.03 53.97 -37.15
CA ASP A 138 -17.08 53.20 -37.82
C ASP A 138 -16.37 52.15 -38.73
N SER A 139 -17.09 51.18 -39.28
CA SER A 139 -16.71 50.34 -40.44
C SER A 139 -15.40 49.53 -40.33
N GLY A 140 -15.45 48.21 -40.33
CA GLY A 140 -15.65 47.42 -41.56
C GLY A 140 -14.33 46.67 -41.88
N SER A 141 -14.29 45.56 -42.61
CA SER A 141 -15.30 44.96 -43.48
C SER A 141 -14.97 43.50 -43.78
N ASP A 142 -16.00 42.68 -43.98
CA ASP A 142 -16.16 41.64 -45.01
C ASP A 142 -14.96 40.76 -45.43
N ASN A 143 -15.07 39.47 -45.15
CA ASN A 143 -15.41 38.39 -46.12
C ASN A 143 -15.31 37.05 -45.37
N GLY A 144 -16.28 36.11 -45.44
CA GLY A 144 -16.93 35.59 -46.64
C GLY A 144 -16.14 34.35 -47.10
N SER A 145 -16.51 33.13 -46.72
CA SER A 145 -17.47 32.29 -47.45
C SER A 145 -17.95 31.15 -46.51
N ASP A 146 -19.23 30.77 -46.41
CA ASP A 146 -20.10 30.11 -47.41
C ASP A 146 -19.53 28.74 -47.87
N ASN A 147 -20.25 27.61 -47.93
CA ASN A 147 -21.66 27.22 -47.73
C ASN A 147 -21.68 25.71 -47.33
N GLY A 148 -22.73 25.06 -46.83
CA GLY A 148 -24.09 25.49 -46.48
C GLY A 148 -25.08 24.31 -46.50
N GLY A 149 -26.18 24.45 -45.74
CA GLY A 149 -27.51 23.93 -46.10
C GLY A 149 -27.94 22.55 -45.58
N ASP A 150 -29.22 22.30 -45.27
CA ASP A 150 -30.33 23.26 -45.18
C ASP A 150 -31.54 22.70 -44.36
N SER A 151 -32.28 23.64 -43.76
CA SER A 151 -33.72 23.65 -43.41
C SER A 151 -34.57 22.38 -43.15
N GLY A 152 -35.45 22.47 -42.13
CA GLY A 152 -36.78 21.80 -42.11
C GLY A 152 -37.24 21.35 -40.71
N SER A 153 -37.78 22.20 -39.83
CA SER A 153 -39.15 22.79 -39.79
C SER A 153 -40.27 21.87 -39.26
N ASP A 154 -40.89 22.33 -38.15
CA ASP A 154 -42.30 22.22 -37.75
C ASP A 154 -42.91 20.98 -37.03
N ASN A 155 -43.39 21.28 -35.82
CA ASN A 155 -44.68 20.93 -35.20
C ASN A 155 -45.07 19.46 -34.89
N GLY A 156 -45.48 19.23 -33.63
CA GLY A 156 -46.27 18.06 -33.21
C GLY A 156 -46.47 18.00 -31.69
N SER A 157 -47.59 18.52 -31.18
CA SER A 157 -48.02 18.43 -29.78
C SER A 157 -48.58 17.04 -29.44
N ASP A 158 -48.63 16.67 -28.15
CA ASP A 158 -49.91 16.47 -27.42
C ASP A 158 -49.74 16.13 -25.92
N ASN A 159 -50.82 16.30 -25.16
CA ASN A 159 -50.91 16.28 -23.69
C ASN A 159 -51.46 14.96 -23.12
N GLY A 160 -51.15 14.71 -21.83
CA GLY A 160 -51.92 13.85 -20.91
C GLY A 160 -51.11 12.65 -20.37
N GLY A 161 -51.27 12.22 -19.11
CA GLY A 161 -52.11 12.71 -18.02
C GLY A 161 -52.36 11.61 -16.96
N ASP A 162 -52.57 12.02 -15.71
CA ASP A 162 -53.04 11.26 -14.53
C ASP A 162 -52.13 10.20 -13.83
N SER A 163 -51.71 10.58 -12.62
CA SER A 163 -51.89 9.89 -11.31
C SER A 163 -51.72 8.36 -11.16
N GLY A 164 -50.90 7.95 -10.18
CA GLY A 164 -50.85 6.57 -9.68
C GLY A 164 -49.95 6.39 -8.44
N SER A 165 -50.57 6.41 -7.26
CA SER A 165 -50.04 6.31 -5.90
C SER A 165 -49.26 5.03 -5.50
N ASP A 166 -48.36 5.22 -4.53
CA ASP A 166 -48.01 4.36 -3.37
C ASP A 166 -47.05 3.15 -3.48
N ASN A 167 -46.04 3.23 -2.59
CA ASN A 167 -45.39 2.19 -1.77
C ASN A 167 -44.85 0.89 -2.41
N GLY A 168 -43.52 0.77 -2.38
CA GLY A 168 -42.80 -0.51 -2.45
C GLY A 168 -41.58 -0.49 -1.51
N SER A 169 -41.70 -1.14 -0.35
CA SER A 169 -40.58 -1.46 0.54
C SER A 169 -39.97 -2.82 0.18
N ASP A 170 -38.72 -3.01 0.59
CA ASP A 170 -38.01 -4.29 0.79
C ASP A 170 -37.56 -5.12 -0.44
N ASN A 171 -36.24 -5.02 -0.67
CA ASN A 171 -35.27 -6.12 -0.86
C ASN A 171 -35.52 -7.27 -1.86
N GLY A 172 -34.62 -7.36 -2.86
CA GLY A 172 -34.13 -8.67 -3.32
C GLY A 172 -33.68 -8.81 -4.78
N GLY A 173 -32.36 -8.84 -5.01
CA GLY A 173 -31.75 -9.85 -5.91
C GLY A 173 -31.64 -9.60 -7.43
N ASP A 174 -30.48 -9.06 -7.82
CA ASP A 174 -29.56 -9.63 -8.82
C ASP A 174 -29.78 -9.44 -10.36
N SER A 175 -28.62 -9.21 -11.01
CA SER A 175 -28.23 -9.51 -12.40
C SER A 175 -28.84 -8.78 -13.61
N GLY A 176 -28.09 -7.77 -14.08
CA GLY A 176 -27.57 -7.77 -15.46
C GLY A 176 -28.33 -6.94 -16.52
N GLY A 177 -27.75 -5.80 -16.91
CA GLY A 177 -28.22 -5.01 -18.06
C GLY A 177 -27.17 -4.04 -18.60
N ASN A 178 -26.46 -4.43 -19.67
CA ASN A 178 -25.41 -3.61 -20.27
C ASN A 178 -26.03 -2.47 -21.12
N GLY A 179 -25.82 -1.20 -20.72
CA GLY A 179 -26.39 -0.01 -21.36
C GLY A 179 -25.38 1.14 -21.41
N ASN A 180 -25.16 1.68 -22.60
CA ASN A 180 -24.01 2.54 -22.91
C ASN A 180 -24.25 4.02 -22.52
N GLY A 181 -23.48 4.55 -21.57
CA GLY A 181 -23.47 5.96 -21.15
C GLY A 181 -22.07 6.40 -20.69
N SER A 182 -21.68 7.65 -20.96
CA SER A 182 -20.39 8.21 -20.54
C SER A 182 -20.44 8.75 -19.10
N PRO A 183 -19.27 8.96 -18.45
CA PRO A 183 -19.13 8.75 -17.01
C PRO A 183 -19.51 9.97 -16.14
N SER A 184 -20.14 9.68 -15.00
CA SER A 184 -20.12 10.51 -13.81
C SER A 184 -20.29 9.60 -12.57
N ASP A 185 -19.44 9.84 -11.57
CA ASP A 185 -19.65 9.58 -10.13
C ASP A 185 -19.90 8.13 -9.66
N ASP A 186 -18.79 7.45 -9.34
CA ASP A 186 -18.75 6.19 -8.58
C ASP A 186 -18.01 6.39 -7.24
N TYR A 187 -18.42 7.41 -6.47
CA TYR A 187 -17.92 7.59 -5.10
C TYR A 187 -18.64 6.63 -4.15
N GLN A 188 -17.91 5.64 -3.66
CA GLN A 188 -18.38 4.70 -2.66
C GLN A 188 -18.16 5.30 -1.26
N VAL A 189 -19.27 5.60 -0.58
CA VAL A 189 -19.30 6.07 0.81
C VAL A 189 -18.58 5.05 1.73
N PRO A 190 -17.78 5.48 2.73
CA PRO A 190 -17.04 4.56 3.60
C PRO A 190 -17.94 3.51 4.26
N ALA A 191 -17.48 2.26 4.31
CA ALA A 191 -18.27 1.15 4.87
C ALA A 191 -18.57 1.32 6.37
N ASN A 192 -17.76 2.13 7.07
CA ASN A 192 -17.97 2.57 8.45
C ASN A 192 -18.43 4.04 8.52
N ASN A 193 -19.20 4.53 7.55
CA ASN A 193 -19.70 5.91 7.57
C ASN A 193 -20.56 6.18 8.81
N PHE A 194 -20.09 7.09 9.67
CA PHE A 194 -20.79 7.50 10.89
C PHE A 194 -21.35 8.94 10.81
N ALA A 195 -21.37 9.55 9.61
CA ALA A 195 -22.07 10.81 9.35
C ALA A 195 -23.60 10.65 9.46
N VAL A 196 -24.15 10.84 10.66
CA VAL A 196 -25.61 10.78 10.88
C VAL A 196 -26.29 11.97 10.20
N ASN A 197 -27.26 11.71 9.29
CA ASN A 197 -28.02 12.73 8.54
C ASN A 197 -27.13 13.65 7.66
N GLY A 198 -26.03 13.11 7.12
CA GLY A 198 -25.21 13.78 6.11
C GLY A 198 -25.92 14.00 4.76
N ASP A 199 -26.95 13.19 4.50
CA ASP A 199 -27.86 13.20 3.33
C ASP A 199 -29.02 14.21 3.45
N VAL A 200 -29.16 14.91 4.58
CA VAL A 200 -30.16 15.97 4.82
C VAL A 200 -31.62 15.50 4.65
N GLU A 201 -31.88 14.19 4.61
CA GLU A 201 -33.15 13.67 4.11
C GLU A 201 -34.37 14.00 4.97
N ASN A 202 -34.18 14.21 6.27
CA ASN A 202 -35.29 14.47 7.19
C ASN A 202 -35.33 15.91 7.69
N ASN A 203 -34.17 16.52 7.94
CA ASN A 203 -33.99 17.85 8.52
C ASN A 203 -32.49 18.25 8.47
N LEU A 204 -32.13 19.35 9.12
CA LEU A 204 -30.74 19.83 9.27
C LEU A 204 -30.06 19.32 10.56
N THR A 205 -30.38 18.13 11.07
CA THR A 205 -29.63 17.57 12.21
C THR A 205 -28.17 17.44 11.82
N ASN A 206 -27.27 17.81 12.73
CA ASN A 206 -25.82 17.93 12.56
C ASN A 206 -25.33 19.01 11.58
N TRP A 207 -26.22 19.62 10.79
CA TRP A 207 -25.90 20.74 9.90
C TRP A 207 -26.10 22.09 10.60
N GLY A 208 -25.12 22.98 10.47
CA GLY A 208 -25.13 24.32 11.04
C GLY A 208 -24.41 25.34 10.16
N THR A 209 -23.97 26.44 10.76
CA THR A 209 -23.14 27.45 10.09
C THR A 209 -22.25 28.19 11.09
N THR A 210 -21.04 28.56 10.66
CA THR A 210 -20.16 29.46 11.42
C THR A 210 -20.70 30.89 11.46
N ALA A 211 -21.28 31.35 10.35
CA ALA A 211 -22.06 32.59 10.22
C ALA A 211 -22.79 32.65 8.88
N GLY A 212 -24.06 33.06 8.88
CA GLY A 212 -24.91 33.14 7.69
C GLY A 212 -26.31 32.61 7.99
N GLU A 213 -27.08 32.28 6.95
CA GLU A 213 -28.38 31.64 7.07
C GLU A 213 -28.36 30.26 6.38
N VAL A 214 -28.54 29.20 7.16
CA VAL A 214 -28.64 27.81 6.69
C VAL A 214 -30.10 27.37 6.57
N SER A 215 -30.43 26.69 5.47
CA SER A 215 -31.77 26.18 5.17
C SER A 215 -31.71 24.82 4.45
N ARG A 216 -32.79 24.03 4.52
CA ARG A 216 -32.93 22.77 3.79
C ARG A 216 -33.59 23.04 2.43
N SER A 217 -32.90 22.71 1.36
CA SER A 217 -33.35 22.90 -0.03
C SER A 217 -33.86 21.59 -0.62
N THR A 218 -35.11 21.52 -1.07
CA THR A 218 -35.63 20.34 -1.81
C THR A 218 -35.51 20.48 -3.34
N SER A 219 -35.19 21.69 -3.83
CA SER A 219 -35.13 22.06 -5.25
C SER A 219 -33.79 21.76 -5.91
N VAL A 220 -32.70 21.82 -5.14
CA VAL A 220 -31.33 21.48 -5.58
C VAL A 220 -30.80 20.48 -4.56
N LYS A 221 -30.33 19.32 -5.05
CA LYS A 221 -29.82 18.19 -4.27
C LYS A 221 -28.98 17.26 -5.15
N HIS A 222 -28.11 16.48 -4.55
CA HIS A 222 -27.28 15.47 -5.18
C HIS A 222 -27.98 14.11 -5.10
N GLY A 223 -28.00 13.49 -3.92
CA GLY A 223 -28.83 12.36 -3.58
C GLY A 223 -30.29 12.72 -3.23
N GLY A 224 -31.05 11.69 -2.85
CA GLY A 224 -32.28 11.80 -2.05
C GLY A 224 -33.35 12.83 -2.47
N SER A 225 -33.80 13.60 -1.49
CA SER A 225 -34.93 14.54 -1.50
C SER A 225 -34.55 15.97 -1.08
N ALA A 226 -33.40 16.23 -0.47
CA ALA A 226 -32.91 17.59 -0.17
C ALA A 226 -31.39 17.71 0.02
N SER A 227 -30.91 18.97 0.07
CA SER A 227 -29.54 19.35 0.47
C SER A 227 -29.55 20.46 1.53
N ALA A 228 -28.39 20.75 2.13
CA ALA A 228 -28.16 21.91 2.96
C ALA A 228 -27.76 23.12 2.08
N TYR A 229 -28.31 24.30 2.35
CA TYR A 229 -28.06 25.52 1.58
C TYR A 229 -27.69 26.70 2.49
N ILE A 230 -26.55 27.34 2.25
CA ILE A 230 -26.11 28.53 2.98
C ILE A 230 -26.22 29.80 2.13
N THR A 231 -26.76 30.85 2.75
CA THR A 231 -26.91 32.20 2.20
C THR A 231 -26.42 33.26 3.20
N ASN A 232 -26.43 34.54 2.79
CA ASN A 232 -26.07 35.69 3.63
C ASN A 232 -24.68 35.58 4.28
N ARG A 233 -23.73 34.95 3.55
CA ARG A 233 -22.30 34.94 3.91
C ARG A 233 -21.71 36.34 3.74
N THR A 234 -20.83 36.74 4.67
CA THR A 234 -20.24 38.10 4.71
C THR A 234 -18.71 38.11 4.89
N SER A 235 -18.07 36.94 4.97
CA SER A 235 -16.62 36.76 5.14
C SER A 235 -16.24 35.35 4.69
N ALA A 236 -14.95 35.12 4.40
CA ALA A 236 -14.50 33.86 3.81
C ALA A 236 -14.75 32.65 4.72
N TRP A 237 -14.54 32.83 6.03
CA TRP A 237 -14.73 31.82 7.08
C TRP A 237 -16.21 31.53 7.42
N ASN A 238 -17.14 32.28 6.85
CA ASN A 238 -18.56 31.92 6.89
C ASN A 238 -18.72 30.62 6.08
N GLY A 239 -19.40 29.61 6.63
CA GLY A 239 -19.54 28.31 5.98
C GLY A 239 -20.67 27.49 6.57
N LEU A 240 -21.02 26.38 5.90
CA LEU A 240 -21.82 25.32 6.50
C LEU A 240 -20.95 24.56 7.50
N THR A 241 -21.52 24.11 8.60
CA THR A 241 -20.82 23.21 9.54
C THR A 241 -21.48 21.85 9.57
N PHE A 242 -20.70 20.79 9.76
CA PHE A 242 -21.20 19.44 10.02
C PHE A 242 -20.56 18.86 11.28
N ASP A 243 -21.39 18.54 12.27
CA ASP A 243 -21.00 17.97 13.56
C ASP A 243 -21.10 16.43 13.51
N VAL A 244 -19.97 15.76 13.72
CA VAL A 244 -19.86 14.29 13.74
C VAL A 244 -19.66 13.74 15.14
N GLY A 245 -19.77 14.59 16.16
CA GLY A 245 -19.36 14.28 17.53
C GLY A 245 -17.85 14.27 17.69
N LYS A 246 -17.35 13.48 18.64
CA LYS A 246 -15.92 13.40 18.94
C LYS A 246 -15.20 12.54 17.91
N LEU A 247 -14.06 13.03 17.43
CA LEU A 247 -13.07 12.23 16.73
C LEU A 247 -11.96 11.80 17.71
N THR A 248 -11.48 10.60 17.49
CA THR A 248 -10.53 9.86 18.33
C THR A 248 -9.09 10.24 17.94
N GLN A 249 -8.21 10.46 18.91
CA GLN A 249 -6.88 11.03 18.68
C GLN A 249 -5.95 10.05 17.97
N GLY A 250 -5.15 10.54 17.03
CA GLY A 250 -4.25 9.74 16.20
C GLY A 250 -4.92 9.11 14.96
N ASN A 251 -6.25 9.06 14.92
CA ASN A 251 -6.97 8.45 13.80
C ASN A 251 -7.01 9.34 12.56
N GLU A 252 -6.85 8.73 11.40
CA GLU A 252 -7.14 9.32 10.10
C GLU A 252 -8.54 8.92 9.61
N TYR A 253 -9.33 9.92 9.22
CA TYR A 253 -10.69 9.77 8.75
C TYR A 253 -10.78 10.18 7.27
N GLU A 254 -11.36 9.34 6.40
CA GLU A 254 -11.83 9.80 5.10
C GLU A 254 -13.07 10.68 5.32
N VAL A 255 -13.04 11.91 4.81
CA VAL A 255 -14.13 12.89 4.93
C VAL A 255 -14.50 13.37 3.54
N ALA A 256 -15.79 13.32 3.21
CA ALA A 256 -16.29 13.74 1.91
C ALA A 256 -17.64 14.47 1.98
N VAL A 257 -17.89 15.34 1.00
CA VAL A 257 -19.16 16.04 0.81
C VAL A 257 -19.31 16.51 -0.63
N TRP A 258 -20.52 16.46 -1.17
CA TRP A 258 -20.83 17.02 -2.47
C TRP A 258 -21.23 18.49 -2.34
N VAL A 259 -20.75 19.37 -3.22
CA VAL A 259 -21.11 20.80 -3.22
C VAL A 259 -21.51 21.30 -4.60
N LYS A 260 -22.30 22.38 -4.64
CA LYS A 260 -22.78 23.00 -5.88
C LYS A 260 -23.11 24.47 -5.69
N LEU A 261 -22.87 25.31 -6.70
CA LEU A 261 -23.26 26.73 -6.67
C LEU A 261 -24.70 26.94 -7.22
N PRO A 262 -25.40 28.02 -6.81
CA PRO A 262 -26.67 28.42 -7.41
C PRO A 262 -26.55 28.80 -8.88
N GLU A 263 -27.59 28.49 -9.66
CA GLU A 263 -27.71 28.85 -11.08
C GLU A 263 -27.40 30.34 -11.34
N GLY A 264 -26.51 30.61 -12.30
CA GLY A 264 -26.00 31.94 -12.64
C GLY A 264 -24.78 32.39 -11.82
N SER A 265 -24.25 31.55 -10.93
CA SER A 265 -22.99 31.82 -10.22
C SER A 265 -21.77 31.61 -11.11
N TYR A 266 -20.68 32.33 -10.83
CA TYR A 266 -19.38 32.04 -11.42
C TYR A 266 -18.63 30.97 -10.61
N ASP A 267 -17.82 30.18 -11.29
CA ASP A 267 -16.93 29.18 -10.70
C ASP A 267 -16.07 29.77 -9.57
N THR A 268 -16.03 29.11 -8.42
CA THR A 268 -15.21 29.54 -7.29
C THR A 268 -14.76 28.35 -6.44
N VAL A 269 -13.75 28.59 -5.60
CA VAL A 269 -13.22 27.55 -4.72
C VAL A 269 -14.17 27.31 -3.54
N ILE A 270 -14.46 26.04 -3.26
CA ILE A 270 -15.04 25.57 -2.00
C ILE A 270 -13.98 24.74 -1.28
N THR A 271 -13.86 24.95 0.04
CA THR A 271 -12.88 24.31 0.92
C THR A 271 -13.59 23.50 1.99
N LEU A 272 -13.10 22.30 2.28
CA LEU A 272 -13.48 21.51 3.45
C LEU A 272 -12.38 21.64 4.51
N THR A 273 -12.76 22.03 5.73
CA THR A 273 -11.84 22.35 6.83
C THR A 273 -12.30 21.66 8.12
N ALA A 274 -11.41 20.98 8.85
CA ALA A 274 -11.67 20.54 10.21
C ALA A 274 -11.38 21.66 11.22
N LYS A 275 -12.24 21.80 12.24
CA LYS A 275 -12.03 22.69 13.39
C LYS A 275 -11.87 21.88 14.68
N ARG A 276 -10.82 22.20 15.43
CA ARG A 276 -10.55 21.76 16.81
C ARG A 276 -10.79 22.88 17.82
N ALA A 277 -10.91 22.50 19.09
CA ALA A 277 -11.08 23.43 20.19
C ALA A 277 -9.84 24.33 20.37
N ASP A 278 -10.09 25.58 20.78
CA ASP A 278 -9.07 26.57 21.15
C ASP A 278 -8.23 26.03 22.33
N ASP A 279 -6.90 25.95 22.15
CA ASP A 279 -5.96 25.45 23.16
C ASP A 279 -5.51 26.54 24.16
N SER A 280 -6.05 27.77 24.00
CA SER A 280 -5.72 29.00 24.72
C SER A 280 -4.32 29.56 24.47
N ASP A 281 -3.66 29.18 23.36
CA ASP A 281 -2.49 29.87 22.83
C ASP A 281 -2.86 31.23 22.18
N SER A 282 -1.91 31.85 21.45
CA SER A 282 -2.11 33.16 20.80
C SER A 282 -2.31 33.09 19.27
N SER A 283 -2.48 31.88 18.74
CA SER A 283 -2.30 31.50 17.34
C SER A 283 -3.45 30.62 16.86
N THR A 284 -4.62 31.25 16.66
CA THR A 284 -5.91 30.67 16.20
C THR A 284 -5.90 30.04 14.80
N TYR A 285 -4.72 29.67 14.28
CA TYR A 285 -4.53 28.96 13.02
C TYR A 285 -4.26 27.48 13.24
N ASN A 286 -3.78 27.09 14.43
CA ASN A 286 -3.36 25.72 14.73
C ASN A 286 -4.54 24.77 14.95
N GLU A 287 -5.76 25.30 15.14
CA GLU A 287 -6.98 24.51 15.32
C GLU A 287 -7.80 24.33 14.04
N TYR A 288 -7.40 24.95 12.92
CA TYR A 288 -8.04 24.77 11.62
C TYR A 288 -7.17 23.89 10.73
N THR A 289 -7.76 22.98 9.96
CA THR A 289 -7.02 22.08 9.06
C THR A 289 -7.78 21.88 7.77
N ASN A 290 -7.29 22.47 6.68
CA ASN A 290 -7.87 22.28 5.35
C ASN A 290 -7.64 20.83 4.91
N ILE A 291 -8.72 20.18 4.49
CA ILE A 291 -8.76 18.77 4.08
C ILE A 291 -8.72 18.66 2.55
N GLU A 292 -9.56 19.44 1.85
CA GLU A 292 -9.61 19.46 0.39
C GLU A 292 -10.15 20.81 -0.12
N MET A 293 -9.79 21.17 -1.36
CA MET A 293 -10.26 22.35 -2.08
C MET A 293 -10.59 22.02 -3.53
N VAL A 294 -11.83 22.28 -3.96
CA VAL A 294 -12.24 22.12 -5.37
C VAL A 294 -12.77 23.42 -5.94
N THR A 295 -12.73 23.56 -7.26
CA THR A 295 -13.49 24.60 -7.95
C THR A 295 -14.89 24.06 -8.22
N ALA A 296 -15.90 24.62 -7.56
CA ALA A 296 -17.30 24.29 -7.78
C ALA A 296 -17.91 25.26 -8.81
N ASN A 297 -18.93 24.79 -9.54
CA ASN A 297 -19.67 25.58 -10.51
C ASN A 297 -21.19 25.43 -10.30
N ASP A 298 -22.00 26.12 -11.11
CA ASP A 298 -23.46 26.09 -11.03
C ASP A 298 -24.11 24.96 -11.86
N SER A 299 -23.34 24.24 -12.68
CA SER A 299 -23.81 23.28 -13.68
C SER A 299 -23.85 21.82 -13.19
N GLU A 300 -22.82 21.36 -12.46
CA GLU A 300 -22.74 20.01 -11.89
C GLU A 300 -22.66 20.02 -10.35
N TRP A 301 -22.60 18.84 -9.72
CA TRP A 301 -22.20 18.69 -8.32
C TRP A 301 -20.73 18.27 -8.29
N THR A 302 -19.97 18.74 -7.32
CA THR A 302 -18.53 18.47 -7.21
C THR A 302 -18.20 17.86 -5.85
N LEU A 303 -17.55 16.70 -5.85
CA LEU A 303 -17.10 16.03 -4.63
C LEU A 303 -15.86 16.73 -4.04
N LEU A 304 -15.96 17.23 -2.81
CA LEU A 304 -14.79 17.43 -1.96
C LEU A 304 -14.55 16.12 -1.21
N LYS A 305 -13.34 15.58 -1.28
CA LYS A 305 -12.94 14.40 -0.49
C LYS A 305 -11.48 14.50 -0.11
N GLY A 306 -11.18 14.30 1.16
CA GLY A 306 -9.81 14.15 1.64
C GLY A 306 -9.74 13.33 2.92
N TYR A 307 -8.58 13.36 3.56
CA TYR A 307 -8.33 12.64 4.81
C TYR A 307 -7.99 13.63 5.93
N TYR A 308 -8.50 13.38 7.14
CA TYR A 308 -8.27 14.20 8.32
C TYR A 308 -7.74 13.36 9.47
N THR A 309 -6.51 13.62 9.91
CA THR A 309 -5.97 13.02 11.14
C THR A 309 -6.31 13.89 12.35
N GLN A 310 -7.09 13.36 13.29
CA GLN A 310 -7.41 14.07 14.53
C GLN A 310 -6.18 14.10 15.45
N THR A 311 -5.60 15.28 15.65
CA THR A 311 -4.42 15.49 16.48
C THR A 311 -4.51 16.80 17.26
N GLY A 312 -3.97 16.83 18.49
CA GLY A 312 -3.94 18.04 19.32
C GLY A 312 -5.18 18.18 20.21
N THR A 313 -5.83 19.35 20.20
CA THR A 313 -7.08 19.59 20.95
C THR A 313 -8.27 18.82 20.40
N ASP A 314 -9.29 18.58 21.24
CA ASP A 314 -10.54 17.91 20.87
C ASP A 314 -11.14 18.50 19.58
N PHE A 315 -11.60 17.63 18.69
CA PHE A 315 -12.37 18.00 17.50
C PHE A 315 -13.69 18.70 17.88
N GLU A 316 -14.11 19.70 17.09
CA GLU A 316 -15.42 20.36 17.23
C GLU A 316 -16.38 20.02 16.09
N HIS A 317 -16.01 20.32 14.83
CA HIS A 317 -16.87 20.13 13.65
C HIS A 317 -16.06 20.31 12.35
N PHE A 318 -16.63 19.88 11.22
CA PHE A 318 -16.17 20.28 9.89
C PHE A 318 -16.84 21.59 9.46
N ILE A 319 -16.15 22.35 8.62
CA ILE A 319 -16.59 23.59 8.00
C ILE A 319 -16.44 23.42 6.48
N ILE A 320 -17.47 23.78 5.73
CA ILE A 320 -17.45 23.91 4.28
C ILE A 320 -17.55 25.41 3.99
N GLU A 321 -16.50 25.99 3.41
CA GLU A 321 -16.31 27.44 3.30
C GLU A 321 -15.78 27.84 1.91
N SER A 322 -15.63 29.15 1.66
CA SER A 322 -15.14 29.66 0.39
C SER A 322 -14.39 30.99 0.58
N PRO A 323 -13.24 31.20 -0.07
CA PRO A 323 -12.57 32.50 -0.08
C PRO A 323 -13.44 33.62 -0.69
N ASP A 324 -14.43 33.28 -1.52
CA ASP A 324 -15.47 34.23 -1.89
C ASP A 324 -16.39 34.50 -0.68
N THR A 325 -16.33 35.73 -0.18
CA THR A 325 -17.03 36.13 1.05
C THR A 325 -18.54 36.20 0.95
N THR A 326 -19.10 36.13 -0.27
CA THR A 326 -20.51 36.41 -0.58
C THR A 326 -21.24 35.30 -1.30
N ILE A 327 -20.51 34.37 -1.95
CA ILE A 327 -21.13 33.26 -2.68
C ILE A 327 -21.98 32.40 -1.75
N SER A 328 -23.18 32.05 -2.21
CA SER A 328 -24.04 31.05 -1.55
C SER A 328 -23.79 29.68 -2.20
N PHE A 329 -23.95 28.58 -1.48
CA PHE A 329 -23.72 27.24 -2.03
C PHE A 329 -24.53 26.17 -1.31
N TYR A 330 -24.75 25.07 -2.03
CA TYR A 330 -25.37 23.85 -1.52
C TYR A 330 -24.29 22.85 -1.12
N ALA A 331 -24.56 22.06 -0.09
CA ALA A 331 -23.78 20.89 0.29
C ALA A 331 -24.70 19.71 0.61
N ASP A 332 -24.27 18.50 0.28
CA ASP A 332 -25.10 17.30 0.31
C ASP A 332 -24.27 16.02 0.48
N ASP A 333 -24.93 14.92 0.87
CA ASP A 333 -24.34 13.58 1.05
C ASP A 333 -22.99 13.58 1.81
N PHE A 334 -22.93 14.25 2.96
CA PHE A 334 -21.71 14.27 3.80
C PHE A 334 -21.42 12.88 4.37
N SER A 335 -20.17 12.42 4.25
CA SER A 335 -19.71 11.14 4.80
C SER A 335 -18.38 11.26 5.56
N ILE A 336 -18.25 10.49 6.64
CA ILE A 336 -16.98 10.30 7.36
C ILE A 336 -16.82 8.85 7.82
N GLY A 337 -15.66 8.24 7.54
CA GLY A 337 -15.31 6.90 8.02
C GLY A 337 -13.79 6.74 8.18
N GLY A 338 -13.36 5.94 9.15
CA GLY A 338 -11.92 5.73 9.42
C GLY A 338 -11.52 5.55 10.89
N GLU A 339 -12.47 5.32 11.81
CA GLU A 339 -12.10 5.15 13.22
C GLU A 339 -11.24 3.89 13.45
N VAL A 340 -9.99 4.11 13.87
CA VAL A 340 -9.11 3.12 14.52
C VAL A 340 -9.31 3.25 16.03
N ALA A 341 -9.19 2.18 16.82
CA ALA A 341 -9.36 2.31 18.27
C ALA A 341 -8.10 2.94 18.91
N ASP A 342 -8.29 3.99 19.73
CA ASP A 342 -7.22 4.62 20.53
C ASP A 342 -7.20 4.06 21.96
N ASP A 343 -6.11 3.38 22.32
CA ASP A 343 -5.77 2.98 23.68
C ASP A 343 -4.45 3.61 24.18
N ASN A 344 -4.38 4.94 24.14
CA ASN A 344 -3.37 5.73 24.85
C ASN A 344 -3.39 5.52 26.38
N ASN A 345 -2.45 4.73 26.93
CA ASN A 345 -1.55 5.20 27.99
C ASN A 345 -0.32 4.28 28.24
N GLY A 346 0.87 4.73 27.85
CA GLY A 346 2.14 4.14 28.30
C GLY A 346 3.16 3.96 27.19
N GLY A 347 3.93 5.02 26.90
CA GLY A 347 4.78 5.07 25.71
C GLY A 347 5.81 3.95 25.59
N ASN A 348 5.78 3.26 24.46
CA ASN A 348 6.93 2.63 23.83
C ASN A 348 6.77 2.75 22.30
N SER A 349 7.86 2.78 21.54
CA SER A 349 7.80 3.02 20.09
C SER A 349 7.09 1.88 19.34
N GLY A 350 5.85 2.11 18.91
CA GLY A 350 5.15 1.28 17.95
C GLY A 350 5.67 1.49 16.54
N SER A 351 6.81 0.88 16.21
CA SER A 351 7.19 0.70 14.80
C SER A 351 6.20 -0.26 14.13
N ASP A 352 5.75 0.06 12.92
CA ASP A 352 4.95 -0.83 12.08
C ASP A 352 5.56 -2.25 12.02
N SER A 353 4.94 -3.15 12.78
CA SER A 353 5.31 -4.57 12.89
C SER A 353 4.46 -5.46 11.99
N SER A 354 3.38 -4.92 11.42
CA SER A 354 2.29 -5.66 10.78
C SER A 354 2.72 -6.48 9.57
N HIS A 355 3.78 -6.04 8.88
CA HIS A 355 4.31 -6.67 7.67
C HIS A 355 5.80 -7.01 7.74
N ARG A 356 6.37 -7.08 8.96
CA ARG A 356 7.76 -7.47 9.17
C ARG A 356 7.95 -8.97 8.90
N PHE A 357 8.79 -9.35 7.93
CA PHE A 357 9.02 -10.78 7.64
C PHE A 357 9.76 -11.45 8.79
N PHE A 358 9.16 -12.50 9.37
CA PHE A 358 9.71 -13.21 10.52
C PHE A 358 10.04 -14.68 10.21
N VAL A 359 10.95 -15.25 10.99
CA VAL A 359 11.19 -16.70 11.12
C VAL A 359 11.02 -17.10 12.58
N GLY A 360 9.83 -17.60 12.90
CA GLY A 360 9.38 -17.90 14.25
C GLY A 360 9.45 -19.37 14.64
N ASN A 361 9.04 -19.66 15.88
CA ASN A 361 8.96 -21.02 16.41
C ASN A 361 7.91 -21.17 17.52
N ILE A 362 7.74 -22.39 18.03
CA ILE A 362 6.87 -22.67 19.17
C ILE A 362 7.59 -22.73 20.52
N THR A 363 6.81 -22.59 21.60
CA THR A 363 7.21 -23.03 22.93
C THR A 363 7.71 -24.48 22.93
N THR A 364 8.53 -24.85 23.93
CA THR A 364 9.08 -26.21 24.05
C THR A 364 8.51 -26.88 25.29
N SER A 365 7.61 -27.85 25.10
CA SER A 365 7.05 -28.67 26.20
C SER A 365 6.37 -27.84 27.31
N GLY A 366 5.57 -26.82 26.94
CA GLY A 366 4.85 -25.99 27.90
C GLY A 366 5.64 -24.81 28.48
N SER A 367 6.76 -24.40 27.85
CA SER A 367 7.66 -23.36 28.37
C SER A 367 8.47 -22.67 27.27
N VAL A 368 8.81 -21.40 27.50
CA VAL A 368 9.76 -20.67 26.65
C VAL A 368 11.20 -20.97 27.09
N ARG A 369 12.07 -21.33 26.13
CA ARG A 369 13.50 -21.52 26.41
C ARG A 369 14.22 -20.18 26.48
N SER A 370 15.24 -20.09 27.34
CA SER A 370 16.06 -18.88 27.48
C SER A 370 16.93 -18.55 26.25
N ASP A 371 17.02 -19.46 25.28
CA ASP A 371 17.74 -19.26 24.00
C ASP A 371 16.81 -18.91 22.83
N PHE A 372 15.50 -18.81 23.04
CA PHE A 372 14.52 -18.64 21.97
C PHE A 372 14.80 -17.42 21.08
N ALA A 373 14.92 -16.23 21.69
CA ALA A 373 15.21 -14.98 20.99
C ALA A 373 16.63 -14.87 20.41
N GLN A 374 17.48 -15.90 20.54
CA GLN A 374 18.77 -15.98 19.84
C GLN A 374 18.62 -16.49 18.39
N TYR A 375 17.47 -17.11 18.08
CA TYR A 375 17.22 -17.80 16.82
C TYR A 375 15.95 -17.34 16.12
N TRP A 376 14.93 -16.95 16.89
CA TRP A 376 13.57 -16.74 16.40
C TRP A 376 13.03 -15.37 16.83
N ASP A 377 12.30 -14.73 15.93
CA ASP A 377 11.79 -13.37 16.07
C ASP A 377 10.25 -13.29 16.07
N GLN A 378 9.61 -14.46 16.20
CA GLN A 378 8.19 -14.66 16.46
C GLN A 378 8.02 -15.93 17.32
N ILE A 379 7.07 -15.92 18.27
CA ILE A 379 6.73 -17.05 19.14
C ILE A 379 5.24 -17.41 19.09
N THR A 380 4.96 -18.70 18.97
CA THR A 380 3.62 -19.30 19.04
C THR A 380 3.54 -20.27 20.24
N PRO A 381 2.46 -20.29 21.04
CA PRO A 381 2.23 -21.38 22.00
C PRO A 381 1.91 -22.70 21.28
N GLU A 382 2.64 -23.78 21.55
CA GLU A 382 2.39 -25.11 20.94
C GLU A 382 1.02 -25.68 21.33
N ASN A 383 0.65 -25.49 22.60
CA ASN A 383 -0.61 -25.97 23.16
C ASN A 383 -1.25 -24.99 24.15
N GLU A 384 -0.45 -24.13 24.77
CA GLU A 384 -0.84 -23.31 25.90
C GLU A 384 -1.92 -22.26 25.53
N GLY A 385 -2.03 -21.92 24.25
CA GLY A 385 -3.05 -21.00 23.72
C GLY A 385 -4.34 -21.65 23.22
N LYS A 386 -4.40 -22.99 23.15
CA LYS A 386 -5.59 -23.71 22.65
C LYS A 386 -6.70 -23.65 23.71
N TRP A 387 -7.95 -23.39 23.31
CA TRP A 387 -9.04 -23.11 24.25
C TRP A 387 -9.20 -24.16 25.35
N GLY A 388 -9.13 -25.47 25.05
CA GLY A 388 -9.24 -26.52 26.07
C GLY A 388 -8.05 -26.62 27.04
N SER A 389 -6.90 -26.04 26.70
CA SER A 389 -5.73 -25.91 27.60
C SER A 389 -5.87 -24.73 28.57
N VAL A 390 -6.55 -23.66 28.14
CA VAL A 390 -6.80 -22.46 28.94
C VAL A 390 -8.08 -22.61 29.77
N GLU A 391 -9.15 -23.18 29.21
CA GLU A 391 -10.46 -23.27 29.85
C GLU A 391 -11.01 -24.72 29.90
N GLY A 392 -10.16 -25.67 30.30
CA GLY A 392 -10.56 -27.08 30.51
C GLY A 392 -11.67 -27.29 31.56
N THR A 393 -12.09 -26.24 32.27
CA THR A 393 -13.29 -26.17 33.11
C THR A 393 -13.92 -24.79 32.89
N ARG A 394 -15.21 -24.77 32.54
CA ARG A 394 -15.99 -23.55 32.26
C ARG A 394 -15.84 -22.52 33.38
N ASP A 395 -15.73 -21.25 33.01
CA ASP A 395 -15.55 -20.10 33.91
C ASP A 395 -14.23 -20.13 34.73
N SER A 396 -13.26 -20.98 34.36
CA SER A 396 -12.05 -21.23 35.16
C SER A 396 -10.77 -21.28 34.32
N TYR A 397 -10.30 -20.09 33.91
CA TYR A 397 -9.12 -19.93 33.06
C TYR A 397 -7.76 -20.25 33.74
N ASN A 398 -6.88 -20.88 32.96
CA ASN A 398 -5.49 -21.21 33.24
C ASN A 398 -4.55 -20.44 32.30
N TRP A 399 -4.41 -19.13 32.54
CA TRP A 399 -3.60 -18.24 31.70
C TRP A 399 -2.09 -18.45 31.74
N GLY A 400 -1.55 -19.22 32.70
CA GLY A 400 -0.13 -19.18 33.05
C GLY A 400 0.86 -19.52 31.92
N GLY A 401 0.47 -20.39 30.98
CA GLY A 401 1.29 -20.71 29.80
C GLY A 401 1.29 -19.60 28.74
N LEU A 402 0.11 -19.04 28.45
CA LEU A 402 -0.04 -17.88 27.58
C LEU A 402 0.69 -16.65 28.14
N ASP A 403 0.49 -16.37 29.43
CA ASP A 403 1.18 -15.29 30.14
C ASP A 403 2.70 -15.43 29.99
N ALA A 404 3.26 -16.63 30.12
CA ALA A 404 4.70 -16.85 29.97
C ALA A 404 5.19 -16.56 28.54
N ALA A 405 4.45 -17.02 27.51
CA ALA A 405 4.81 -16.82 26.11
C ALA A 405 4.64 -15.36 25.65
N TYR A 406 3.50 -14.74 25.95
CA TYR A 406 3.22 -13.34 25.62
C TYR A 406 4.19 -12.38 26.32
N ASN A 407 4.39 -12.52 27.64
CA ASN A 407 5.33 -11.66 28.36
C ASN A 407 6.78 -11.85 27.86
N TYR A 408 7.19 -13.06 27.48
CA TYR A 408 8.50 -13.28 26.86
C TYR A 408 8.61 -12.54 25.51
N ALA A 409 7.56 -12.61 24.68
CA ALA A 409 7.53 -11.94 23.38
C ALA A 409 7.74 -10.42 23.53
N LYS A 410 6.91 -9.78 24.38
CA LYS A 410 7.00 -8.35 24.68
C LYS A 410 8.34 -7.95 25.32
N GLN A 411 8.92 -8.79 26.20
CA GLN A 411 10.22 -8.53 26.82
C GLN A 411 11.41 -8.61 25.85
N ASN A 412 11.31 -9.43 24.79
CA ASN A 412 12.39 -9.63 23.82
C ASN A 412 12.15 -8.90 22.48
N ASN A 413 11.06 -8.14 22.37
CA ASN A 413 10.65 -7.43 21.15
C ASN A 413 10.52 -8.35 19.93
N ILE A 414 9.87 -9.51 20.13
CA ILE A 414 9.54 -10.50 19.10
C ILE A 414 8.01 -10.64 19.02
N LEU A 415 7.50 -11.02 17.85
CA LEU A 415 6.06 -11.10 17.60
C LEU A 415 5.42 -12.26 18.38
N PHE A 416 4.21 -12.07 18.89
CA PHE A 416 3.40 -13.11 19.51
C PHE A 416 2.24 -13.53 18.59
N LYS A 417 2.19 -14.82 18.20
CA LYS A 417 1.02 -15.39 17.50
C LYS A 417 0.21 -16.24 18.46
N GLN A 418 -1.05 -15.87 18.65
CA GLN A 418 -2.03 -16.69 19.35
C GLN A 418 -2.48 -17.86 18.46
N HIS A 419 -2.39 -19.07 19.00
CA HIS A 419 -2.88 -20.30 18.38
C HIS A 419 -3.67 -21.09 19.44
N THR A 420 -5.00 -21.20 19.34
CA THR A 420 -5.95 -20.71 18.34
C THR A 420 -7.32 -20.46 19.00
N PHE A 421 -8.19 -19.62 18.43
CA PHE A 421 -9.51 -19.37 19.00
C PHE A 421 -10.51 -20.51 18.75
N VAL A 422 -10.74 -20.90 17.48
CA VAL A 422 -11.80 -21.82 17.09
C VAL A 422 -11.24 -23.00 16.29
N TRP A 423 -11.28 -24.20 16.89
CA TRP A 423 -10.76 -25.43 16.29
C TRP A 423 -11.61 -26.64 16.71
N GLY A 424 -11.83 -27.60 15.81
CA GLY A 424 -12.53 -28.86 16.12
C GLY A 424 -11.68 -29.90 16.87
N SER A 425 -10.52 -29.51 17.40
CA SER A 425 -9.69 -30.30 18.30
C SER A 425 -9.18 -29.44 19.46
N GLN A 426 -8.81 -30.08 20.58
CA GLN A 426 -8.29 -29.43 21.80
C GLN A 426 -9.11 -28.23 22.33
N TYR A 427 -10.42 -28.19 22.04
CA TYR A 427 -11.41 -27.28 22.62
C TYR A 427 -11.97 -27.89 23.92
N PRO A 428 -12.63 -27.09 24.79
CA PRO A 428 -13.23 -27.61 26.01
C PRO A 428 -14.44 -28.53 25.74
N SER A 429 -14.36 -29.80 26.15
CA SER A 429 -15.43 -30.79 25.92
C SER A 429 -16.76 -30.53 26.64
N TRP A 430 -16.82 -29.54 27.54
CA TRP A 430 -18.07 -29.14 28.16
C TRP A 430 -18.98 -28.37 27.18
N ILE A 431 -18.43 -27.75 26.12
CA ILE A 431 -19.20 -26.93 25.15
C ILE A 431 -20.17 -27.78 24.31
N ASP A 432 -19.86 -29.05 24.08
CA ASP A 432 -20.71 -29.98 23.30
C ASP A 432 -22.06 -30.27 23.97
N SER A 433 -22.18 -29.98 25.27
CA SER A 433 -23.40 -30.20 26.06
C SER A 433 -24.35 -29.00 26.10
N LEU A 434 -23.93 -27.86 25.55
CA LEU A 434 -24.64 -26.59 25.63
C LEU A 434 -25.60 -26.38 24.45
N SER A 435 -26.59 -25.52 24.61
CA SER A 435 -27.45 -25.09 23.50
C SER A 435 -26.68 -24.21 22.50
N PRO A 436 -27.10 -24.13 21.22
CA PRO A 436 -26.46 -23.24 20.22
C PRO A 436 -26.23 -21.79 20.69
N SER A 437 -27.21 -21.21 21.40
CA SER A 437 -27.11 -19.86 21.96
C SER A 437 -26.11 -19.74 23.11
N GLU A 438 -25.94 -20.79 23.91
CA GLU A 438 -24.89 -20.84 24.92
C GLU A 438 -23.53 -21.03 24.25
N GLN A 439 -23.39 -21.95 23.28
CA GLN A 439 -22.16 -22.14 22.51
C GLN A 439 -21.69 -20.83 21.85
N ALA A 440 -22.62 -20.05 21.29
CA ALA A 440 -22.34 -18.71 20.76
C ALA A 440 -21.77 -17.76 21.82
N ALA A 441 -22.41 -17.70 23.00
CA ALA A 441 -21.99 -16.85 24.11
C ALA A 441 -20.59 -17.23 24.64
N GLU A 442 -20.30 -18.53 24.77
CA GLU A 442 -19.00 -19.02 25.28
C GLU A 442 -17.86 -18.77 24.27
N ILE A 443 -18.12 -18.84 22.96
CA ILE A 443 -17.13 -18.47 21.93
C ILE A 443 -16.84 -16.96 22.00
N GLU A 444 -17.88 -16.14 22.13
CA GLU A 444 -17.73 -14.68 22.28
C GLU A 444 -17.00 -14.31 23.58
N GLU A 445 -17.32 -14.97 24.70
CA GLU A 445 -16.66 -14.83 26.00
C GLU A 445 -15.18 -15.20 25.94
N TRP A 446 -14.84 -16.36 25.38
CA TRP A 446 -13.46 -16.80 25.21
C TRP A 446 -12.62 -15.80 24.39
N ILE A 447 -13.14 -15.34 23.25
CA ILE A 447 -12.46 -14.37 22.39
C ILE A 447 -12.29 -13.03 23.12
N ARG A 448 -13.37 -12.51 23.72
CA ARG A 448 -13.39 -11.25 24.47
C ARG A 448 -12.39 -11.28 25.63
N ASP A 449 -12.39 -12.33 26.45
CA ASP A 449 -11.57 -12.41 27.65
C ASP A 449 -10.09 -12.62 27.31
N PHE A 450 -9.78 -13.33 26.22
CA PHE A 450 -8.43 -13.36 25.66
C PHE A 450 -7.98 -11.97 25.22
N CYS A 451 -8.76 -11.29 24.36
CA CYS A 451 -8.38 -9.99 23.80
C CYS A 451 -8.26 -8.90 24.89
N THR A 452 -9.16 -8.92 25.88
CA THR A 452 -9.10 -8.04 27.06
C THR A 452 -7.82 -8.25 27.88
N ARG A 453 -7.28 -9.47 27.88
CA ARG A 453 -6.03 -9.80 28.59
C ARG A 453 -4.77 -9.48 27.79
N TYR A 454 -4.83 -9.59 26.46
CA TYR A 454 -3.70 -9.43 25.55
C TYR A 454 -4.05 -8.43 24.41
N PRO A 455 -4.27 -7.13 24.71
CA PRO A 455 -4.70 -6.16 23.70
C PRO A 455 -3.68 -5.99 22.56
N ASP A 456 -2.38 -6.05 22.88
CA ASP A 456 -1.29 -5.94 21.90
C ASP A 456 -0.90 -7.28 21.24
N VAL A 457 -1.85 -8.21 21.04
CA VAL A 457 -1.58 -9.47 20.33
C VAL A 457 -1.32 -9.20 18.84
N ASP A 458 -0.11 -9.51 18.36
CA ASP A 458 0.29 -9.19 16.98
C ASP A 458 -0.52 -10.01 15.94
N MET A 459 -0.75 -11.29 16.22
CA MET A 459 -1.31 -12.24 15.25
C MET A 459 -2.20 -13.30 15.92
N ILE A 460 -3.24 -13.75 15.24
CA ILE A 460 -4.18 -14.76 15.77
C ILE A 460 -4.57 -15.75 14.66
N ASP A 461 -4.30 -17.04 14.88
CA ASP A 461 -4.98 -18.12 14.15
C ASP A 461 -6.43 -18.20 14.68
N VAL A 462 -7.38 -17.51 14.03
CA VAL A 462 -8.76 -17.36 14.52
C VAL A 462 -9.56 -18.65 14.32
N VAL A 463 -9.53 -19.18 13.10
CA VAL A 463 -10.15 -20.46 12.76
C VAL A 463 -9.07 -21.39 12.25
N ASN A 464 -9.02 -22.59 12.85
CA ASN A 464 -8.07 -23.64 12.49
C ASN A 464 -8.81 -24.85 11.89
N GLU A 465 -8.26 -25.40 10.80
CA GLU A 465 -8.65 -26.70 10.21
C GLU A 465 -10.10 -26.84 9.74
N ALA A 466 -10.65 -25.76 9.19
CA ALA A 466 -12.03 -25.68 8.73
C ALA A 466 -12.33 -26.45 7.42
N THR A 467 -11.31 -26.87 6.67
CA THR A 467 -11.52 -27.57 5.38
C THR A 467 -12.33 -28.86 5.56
N PRO A 468 -13.35 -29.13 4.71
CA PRO A 468 -14.15 -30.35 4.79
C PRO A 468 -13.29 -31.63 4.71
N GLY A 469 -13.29 -32.41 5.79
CA GLY A 469 -12.47 -33.61 5.95
C GLY A 469 -11.25 -33.46 6.88
N HIS A 470 -11.00 -32.25 7.40
CA HIS A 470 -10.06 -31.98 8.49
C HIS A 470 -10.82 -31.96 9.84
N ALA A 471 -10.57 -30.98 10.72
CA ALA A 471 -11.17 -30.86 12.05
C ALA A 471 -12.01 -29.56 12.21
N PRO A 472 -13.09 -29.37 11.42
CA PRO A 472 -13.94 -28.20 11.54
C PRO A 472 -14.67 -28.15 12.90
N ALA A 473 -14.80 -26.96 13.47
CA ALA A 473 -15.38 -26.73 14.80
C ALA A 473 -16.91 -26.94 14.80
N GLY A 474 -17.34 -28.16 15.12
CA GLY A 474 -18.76 -28.54 15.16
C GLY A 474 -19.62 -27.68 16.12
N TYR A 475 -19.07 -27.28 17.27
CA TYR A 475 -19.74 -26.40 18.22
C TYR A 475 -19.93 -24.97 17.66
N ALA A 476 -18.98 -24.44 16.89
CA ALA A 476 -19.09 -23.13 16.26
C ALA A 476 -20.09 -23.14 15.11
N LYS A 477 -20.11 -24.22 14.32
CA LYS A 477 -21.16 -24.44 13.30
C LYS A 477 -22.55 -24.62 13.92
N SER A 478 -22.64 -25.26 15.09
CA SER A 478 -23.89 -25.35 15.86
C SER A 478 -24.34 -23.97 16.36
N ALA A 479 -23.42 -23.16 16.88
CA ALA A 479 -23.68 -21.82 17.40
C ALA A 479 -24.12 -20.81 16.32
N PHE A 480 -23.46 -20.79 15.16
CA PHE A 480 -23.57 -19.71 14.17
C PHE A 480 -24.09 -20.15 12.79
N GLY A 481 -24.38 -21.44 12.59
CA GLY A 481 -24.83 -21.96 11.30
C GLY A 481 -23.70 -22.09 10.27
N ASP A 482 -24.02 -21.92 8.98
CA ASP A 482 -23.05 -22.08 7.91
C ASP A 482 -22.00 -20.94 7.86
N ASP A 483 -22.34 -19.73 8.34
CA ASP A 483 -21.47 -18.55 8.39
C ASP A 483 -20.50 -18.54 9.60
N TRP A 484 -20.35 -19.67 10.32
CA TRP A 484 -19.58 -19.73 11.56
C TRP A 484 -18.14 -19.24 11.45
N ILE A 485 -17.49 -19.44 10.29
CA ILE A 485 -16.15 -18.91 10.03
C ILE A 485 -16.19 -17.39 10.05
N ILE A 486 -17.04 -16.78 9.22
CA ILE A 486 -17.22 -15.32 9.15
C ILE A 486 -17.54 -14.75 10.52
N LYS A 487 -18.45 -15.39 11.27
CA LYS A 487 -18.85 -14.90 12.59
C LYS A 487 -17.72 -15.00 13.63
N SER A 488 -16.89 -16.04 13.59
CA SER A 488 -15.69 -16.15 14.44
C SER A 488 -14.67 -15.04 14.13
N PHE A 489 -14.45 -14.70 12.87
CA PHE A 489 -13.58 -13.58 12.49
C PHE A 489 -14.16 -12.21 12.86
N GLN A 490 -15.47 -12.01 12.72
CA GLN A 490 -16.14 -10.78 13.18
C GLN A 490 -15.99 -10.58 14.69
N LEU A 491 -16.14 -11.63 15.50
CA LEU A 491 -15.90 -11.58 16.94
C LEU A 491 -14.42 -11.30 17.25
N ALA A 492 -13.49 -11.94 16.53
CA ALA A 492 -12.06 -11.68 16.70
C ALA A 492 -11.70 -10.21 16.35
N ARG A 493 -12.22 -9.64 15.26
CA ARG A 493 -12.00 -8.23 14.91
C ARG A 493 -12.66 -7.27 15.91
N GLN A 494 -13.83 -7.61 16.44
CA GLN A 494 -14.56 -6.81 17.43
C GLN A 494 -13.77 -6.64 18.73
N TYR A 495 -13.05 -7.67 19.17
CA TYR A 495 -12.35 -7.67 20.47
C TYR A 495 -10.83 -7.51 20.36
N CYS A 496 -10.19 -8.01 19.30
CA CYS A 496 -8.78 -7.85 19.00
C CYS A 496 -8.62 -7.02 17.68
N PRO A 497 -9.01 -5.73 17.66
CA PRO A 497 -9.07 -4.95 16.41
C PRO A 497 -7.70 -4.79 15.73
N ASN A 498 -6.62 -4.76 16.50
CA ASN A 498 -5.26 -4.45 16.03
C ASN A 498 -4.46 -5.68 15.56
N ALA A 499 -5.02 -6.90 15.71
CA ALA A 499 -4.32 -8.14 15.39
C ALA A 499 -4.48 -8.56 13.92
N THR A 500 -3.45 -9.20 13.36
CA THR A 500 -3.56 -9.92 12.08
C THR A 500 -4.34 -11.22 12.26
N LEU A 501 -5.52 -11.31 11.66
CA LEU A 501 -6.45 -12.42 11.77
C LEU A 501 -6.24 -13.46 10.65
N ILE A 502 -5.86 -14.67 11.03
CA ILE A 502 -5.39 -15.73 10.14
C ILE A 502 -6.40 -16.88 10.07
N LEU A 503 -6.71 -17.34 8.84
CA LEU A 503 -7.39 -18.61 8.58
C LEU A 503 -6.34 -19.69 8.35
N ASN A 504 -6.16 -20.61 9.30
CA ASN A 504 -5.05 -21.57 9.32
C ASN A 504 -5.52 -23.00 9.00
N ASP A 505 -4.78 -23.73 8.15
CA ASP A 505 -5.14 -25.12 7.81
C ASP A 505 -3.94 -25.97 7.34
N TYR A 506 -4.05 -27.30 7.52
CA TYR A 506 -3.03 -28.27 7.12
C TYR A 506 -3.27 -28.88 5.75
N ASN A 507 -2.27 -29.56 5.20
CA ASN A 507 -2.32 -30.22 3.88
C ASN A 507 -2.79 -29.37 2.68
N VAL A 508 -3.00 -28.06 2.81
CA VAL A 508 -3.56 -27.20 1.75
C VAL A 508 -2.79 -27.32 0.43
N LEU A 509 -1.46 -27.48 0.50
CA LEU A 509 -0.59 -27.63 -0.68
C LEU A 509 -0.42 -29.08 -1.17
N THR A 510 -0.94 -30.08 -0.46
CA THR A 510 -0.72 -31.52 -0.71
C THR A 510 -2.02 -32.31 -0.89
N TRP A 511 -3.15 -31.81 -0.40
CA TRP A 511 -4.47 -32.44 -0.49
C TRP A 511 -5.55 -31.39 -0.77
N ASN A 512 -6.28 -31.59 -1.86
CA ASN A 512 -7.51 -30.88 -2.19
C ASN A 512 -7.47 -29.34 -2.02
N THR A 513 -6.39 -28.69 -2.51
CA THR A 513 -6.18 -27.23 -2.49
C THR A 513 -7.40 -26.43 -2.94
N ASP A 514 -8.14 -26.93 -3.93
CA ASP A 514 -9.31 -26.25 -4.48
C ASP A 514 -10.50 -26.24 -3.50
N ALA A 515 -10.62 -27.23 -2.60
CA ALA A 515 -11.63 -27.24 -1.54
C ALA A 515 -11.29 -26.28 -0.38
N PHE A 516 -9.99 -26.13 -0.03
CA PHE A 516 -9.58 -25.07 0.88
C PHE A 516 -9.94 -23.70 0.30
N ILE A 517 -9.62 -23.44 -0.97
CA ILE A 517 -9.99 -22.19 -1.66
C ILE A 517 -11.50 -21.97 -1.63
N SER A 518 -12.31 -23.00 -1.96
CA SER A 518 -13.78 -22.89 -1.91
C SER A 518 -14.34 -22.63 -0.51
N MET A 519 -13.71 -23.15 0.55
CA MET A 519 -14.09 -22.94 1.95
C MET A 519 -13.68 -21.55 2.45
N ALA A 520 -12.47 -21.12 2.15
CA ALA A 520 -11.92 -19.83 2.58
C ALA A 520 -12.58 -18.64 1.88
N LYS A 521 -12.89 -18.80 0.59
CA LYS A 521 -13.32 -17.71 -0.30
C LYS A 521 -14.47 -16.83 0.26
N PRO A 522 -15.57 -17.35 0.82
CA PRO A 522 -16.63 -16.51 1.39
C PRO A 522 -16.16 -15.62 2.55
N ALA A 523 -15.25 -16.10 3.40
CA ALA A 523 -14.70 -15.32 4.51
C ALA A 523 -13.69 -14.26 4.04
N VAL A 524 -12.94 -14.56 2.97
CA VAL A 524 -12.06 -13.60 2.29
C VAL A 524 -12.87 -12.51 1.58
N GLU A 525 -13.92 -12.88 0.83
CA GLU A 525 -14.81 -11.92 0.14
C GLU A 525 -15.64 -11.08 1.11
N ALA A 526 -15.92 -11.57 2.33
CA ALA A 526 -16.52 -10.79 3.41
C ALA A 526 -15.56 -9.78 4.06
N GLY A 527 -14.26 -9.78 3.70
CA GLY A 527 -13.28 -8.84 4.22
C GLY A 527 -12.91 -9.02 5.69
N VAL A 528 -13.17 -10.20 6.27
CA VAL A 528 -12.94 -10.47 7.71
C VAL A 528 -11.65 -11.23 8.00
N VAL A 529 -10.95 -11.72 6.97
CA VAL A 529 -9.69 -12.47 7.07
C VAL A 529 -8.55 -11.61 6.52
N ASP A 530 -7.47 -11.45 7.28
CA ASP A 530 -6.30 -10.65 6.83
C ASP A 530 -5.26 -11.50 6.11
N ALA A 531 -5.12 -12.77 6.51
CA ALA A 531 -4.08 -13.64 5.99
C ALA A 531 -4.46 -15.13 6.00
N ILE A 532 -3.77 -15.91 5.15
CA ILE A 532 -3.91 -17.36 5.06
C ILE A 532 -2.72 -18.05 5.74
N GLY A 533 -3.02 -18.91 6.71
CA GLY A 533 -2.06 -19.78 7.39
C GLY A 533 -1.97 -21.14 6.72
N LEU A 534 -0.75 -21.55 6.35
CA LEU A 534 -0.47 -22.85 5.75
C LEU A 534 0.45 -23.64 6.68
N GLN A 535 -0.08 -24.65 7.39
CA GLN A 535 0.69 -25.38 8.42
C GLN A 535 1.96 -26.03 7.84
N ALA A 536 1.91 -26.52 6.59
CA ALA A 536 3.06 -27.05 5.86
C ALA A 536 3.74 -28.32 6.44
N HIS A 537 3.02 -29.10 7.25
CA HIS A 537 3.42 -30.44 7.66
C HIS A 537 3.49 -31.46 6.50
N GLY A 538 4.34 -32.48 6.65
CA GLY A 538 4.31 -33.70 5.82
C GLY A 538 4.78 -33.53 4.37
N PHE A 539 5.54 -32.47 4.08
CA PHE A 539 5.99 -32.14 2.73
C PHE A 539 7.16 -33.02 2.22
N GLU A 540 7.75 -33.90 3.03
CA GLU A 540 9.04 -34.56 2.73
C GLU A 540 9.02 -35.52 1.53
N SER A 541 7.84 -35.93 1.07
CA SER A 541 7.65 -36.78 -0.11
C SER A 541 7.19 -36.01 -1.35
N TRP A 542 6.97 -34.70 -1.24
CA TRP A 542 6.45 -33.84 -2.30
C TRP A 542 7.57 -33.11 -3.04
N ALA A 543 7.44 -33.07 -4.37
CA ALA A 543 8.32 -32.28 -5.22
C ALA A 543 8.03 -30.78 -5.02
N THR A 544 9.09 -29.98 -4.87
CA THR A 544 9.00 -28.57 -4.49
C THR A 544 8.27 -27.71 -5.52
N ASP A 545 8.42 -28.02 -6.81
CA ASP A 545 7.68 -27.40 -7.92
C ASP A 545 6.16 -27.64 -7.82
N LYS A 546 5.75 -28.81 -7.32
CA LYS A 546 4.34 -29.13 -7.10
C LYS A 546 3.77 -28.38 -5.89
N LEU A 547 4.55 -28.22 -4.82
CA LEU A 547 4.19 -27.40 -3.67
C LEU A 547 4.04 -25.92 -4.09
N GLU A 548 5.01 -25.39 -4.84
CA GLU A 548 4.99 -24.03 -5.39
C GLU A 548 3.81 -23.79 -6.35
N THR A 549 3.50 -24.76 -7.22
CA THR A 549 2.33 -24.70 -8.10
C THR A 549 1.02 -24.58 -7.31
N ASN A 550 0.90 -25.31 -6.20
CA ASN A 550 -0.29 -25.25 -5.36
C ASN A 550 -0.30 -23.99 -4.46
N LEU A 551 0.87 -23.50 -4.03
CA LEU A 551 1.00 -22.22 -3.31
C LEU A 551 0.49 -21.06 -4.19
N ASN A 552 0.90 -21.03 -5.47
CA ASN A 552 0.43 -20.05 -6.44
C ASN A 552 -1.09 -20.09 -6.69
N LYS A 553 -1.79 -21.21 -6.41
CA LYS A 553 -3.26 -21.22 -6.41
C LYS A 553 -3.85 -20.45 -5.23
N ILE A 554 -3.24 -20.57 -4.04
CA ILE A 554 -3.68 -19.87 -2.82
C ILE A 554 -3.51 -18.35 -2.97
N VAL A 555 -2.47 -17.90 -3.67
CA VAL A 555 -2.23 -16.48 -3.99
C VAL A 555 -3.43 -15.81 -4.68
N ALA A 556 -4.25 -16.58 -5.42
CA ALA A 556 -5.45 -16.06 -6.07
C ALA A 556 -6.56 -15.62 -5.11
N LEU A 557 -6.45 -15.91 -3.81
CA LEU A 557 -7.30 -15.33 -2.76
C LEU A 557 -6.92 -13.87 -2.43
N GLY A 558 -5.79 -13.35 -2.93
CA GLY A 558 -5.39 -11.94 -2.79
C GLY A 558 -4.79 -11.54 -1.45
N LEU A 559 -4.77 -12.43 -0.46
CA LEU A 559 -4.26 -12.15 0.89
C LEU A 559 -2.78 -12.54 1.09
N PRO A 560 -2.07 -11.89 2.05
CA PRO A 560 -0.84 -12.39 2.65
C PRO A 560 -0.90 -13.86 3.07
N ILE A 561 0.23 -14.55 2.94
CA ILE A 561 0.38 -15.96 3.35
C ILE A 561 1.42 -16.07 4.46
N TYR A 562 1.11 -16.82 5.51
CA TYR A 562 2.06 -17.26 6.52
C TYR A 562 2.25 -18.77 6.43
N ILE A 563 3.50 -19.22 6.38
CA ILE A 563 3.80 -20.64 6.63
C ILE A 563 3.79 -20.80 8.15
N SER A 564 2.82 -21.52 8.69
CA SER A 564 2.41 -21.35 10.07
C SER A 564 2.93 -22.42 11.04
N GLU A 565 3.32 -23.60 10.55
CA GLU A 565 3.70 -24.77 11.37
C GLU A 565 4.77 -25.67 10.68
N TYR A 566 5.70 -25.11 9.90
CA TYR A 566 6.59 -25.93 9.05
C TYR A 566 7.53 -26.86 9.83
N ASP A 567 7.62 -28.12 9.42
CA ASP A 567 8.57 -29.10 9.95
C ASP A 567 9.09 -30.10 8.89
N VAL A 568 10.12 -30.87 9.30
CA VAL A 568 10.72 -31.94 8.50
C VAL A 568 11.05 -33.12 9.43
N ALA A 569 10.20 -34.15 9.41
CA ALA A 569 10.27 -35.35 10.24
C ALA A 569 11.29 -36.37 9.69
N LYS A 570 12.59 -36.07 9.84
CA LYS A 570 13.70 -36.96 9.43
C LYS A 570 14.73 -37.14 10.53
N THR A 571 14.82 -38.36 11.04
CA THR A 571 15.87 -38.79 11.99
C THR A 571 17.28 -38.79 11.36
N ASN A 572 17.38 -38.93 10.04
CA ASN A 572 18.63 -38.74 9.30
C ASN A 572 18.89 -37.25 9.07
N ASP A 573 19.89 -36.70 9.76
CA ASP A 573 20.35 -35.31 9.67
C ASP A 573 20.64 -34.83 8.23
N GLN A 574 21.13 -35.71 7.35
CA GLN A 574 21.46 -35.35 5.96
C GLN A 574 20.23 -35.31 5.04
N GLU A 575 19.24 -36.16 5.28
CA GLU A 575 17.94 -36.12 4.59
C GLU A 575 17.14 -34.90 5.02
N GLN A 576 17.12 -34.60 6.33
CA GLN A 576 16.49 -33.39 6.87
C GLN A 576 17.06 -32.13 6.19
N LEU A 577 18.39 -32.03 6.15
CA LEU A 577 19.10 -30.93 5.50
C LEU A 577 18.74 -30.81 4.01
N GLN A 578 18.71 -31.92 3.26
CA GLN A 578 18.40 -31.91 1.82
C GLN A 578 16.97 -31.45 1.52
N ILE A 579 15.99 -31.89 2.32
CA ILE A 579 14.59 -31.48 2.17
C ILE A 579 14.45 -29.99 2.49
N MET A 580 15.03 -29.53 3.61
CA MET A 580 14.95 -28.12 4.02
C MET A 580 15.66 -27.21 3.01
N GLN A 581 16.79 -27.65 2.44
CA GLN A 581 17.49 -26.96 1.34
C GLN A 581 16.68 -26.82 0.06
N SER A 582 15.66 -27.65 -0.16
CA SER A 582 14.77 -27.53 -1.31
C SER A 582 13.52 -26.71 -0.99
N GLN A 583 12.86 -27.01 0.13
CA GLN A 583 11.52 -26.50 0.42
C GLN A 583 11.53 -25.14 1.12
N PHE A 584 12.46 -24.92 2.06
CA PHE A 584 12.51 -23.66 2.80
C PHE A 584 12.80 -22.47 1.86
N PRO A 585 13.77 -22.51 0.90
CA PRO A 585 13.99 -21.40 -0.02
C PRO A 585 12.79 -21.09 -0.93
N MET A 586 12.02 -22.10 -1.35
CA MET A 586 10.83 -21.88 -2.18
C MET A 586 9.77 -21.07 -1.42
N MET A 587 9.45 -21.49 -0.20
CA MET A 587 8.49 -20.77 0.63
C MET A 587 9.02 -19.42 1.10
N TYR A 588 10.27 -19.38 1.57
CA TYR A 588 10.92 -18.19 2.12
C TYR A 588 11.02 -17.07 1.08
N ASN A 589 11.37 -17.36 -0.18
CA ASN A 589 11.51 -16.32 -1.20
C ASN A 589 10.19 -15.97 -1.91
N HIS A 590 9.10 -16.71 -1.69
CA HIS A 590 7.83 -16.44 -2.34
C HIS A 590 7.30 -15.04 -1.95
N PRO A 591 6.88 -14.18 -2.91
CA PRO A 591 6.56 -12.77 -2.63
C PRO A 591 5.31 -12.58 -1.75
N SER A 592 4.34 -13.49 -1.88
CA SER A 592 3.12 -13.51 -1.07
C SER A 592 3.33 -14.05 0.35
N VAL A 593 4.45 -14.73 0.63
CA VAL A 593 4.76 -15.23 1.98
C VAL A 593 5.36 -14.10 2.81
N LYS A 594 4.73 -13.81 3.96
CA LYS A 594 5.07 -12.70 4.87
C LYS A 594 5.69 -13.16 6.20
N GLY A 595 5.80 -14.46 6.44
CA GLY A 595 6.52 -15.01 7.59
C GLY A 595 6.46 -16.53 7.62
N MET A 596 7.37 -17.14 8.40
CA MET A 596 7.48 -18.58 8.53
C MET A 596 7.66 -18.98 10.00
N THR A 597 6.70 -19.68 10.58
CA THR A 597 6.85 -20.34 11.89
C THR A 597 7.26 -21.79 11.66
N LEU A 598 8.29 -22.26 12.38
CA LEU A 598 8.65 -23.68 12.41
C LEU A 598 8.01 -24.36 13.62
N TRP A 599 7.45 -25.56 13.45
CA TRP A 599 6.75 -26.29 14.53
C TRP A 599 7.70 -27.12 15.40
N GLY A 600 8.64 -26.40 16.01
CA GLY A 600 9.49 -26.90 17.07
C GLY A 600 10.92 -27.10 16.62
N TYR A 601 11.85 -26.43 17.31
CA TYR A 601 13.28 -26.51 17.02
C TYR A 601 14.05 -27.52 17.87
N VAL A 602 13.48 -28.14 18.89
CA VAL A 602 14.23 -29.01 19.82
C VAL A 602 13.91 -30.49 19.56
N TYR A 603 14.90 -31.23 19.06
CA TYR A 603 14.80 -32.65 18.71
C TYR A 603 14.29 -33.49 19.88
N GLY A 604 13.21 -34.25 19.65
CA GLY A 604 12.58 -35.10 20.67
C GLY A 604 11.73 -34.34 21.69
N LYS A 605 11.44 -33.05 21.45
CA LYS A 605 10.49 -32.22 22.20
C LYS A 605 9.42 -31.59 21.30
N THR A 606 9.30 -32.10 20.08
CA THR A 606 8.34 -31.72 19.05
C THR A 606 7.24 -32.79 18.92
N TRP A 607 6.12 -32.44 18.30
CA TRP A 607 4.98 -33.35 18.14
C TRP A 607 5.25 -34.60 17.28
N VAL A 608 6.18 -34.51 16.31
CA VAL A 608 6.52 -35.60 15.36
C VAL A 608 7.98 -36.04 15.47
N GLU A 609 8.23 -37.35 15.53
CA GLU A 609 9.59 -37.91 15.63
C GLU A 609 10.48 -37.49 14.45
N GLY A 610 11.75 -37.17 14.74
CA GLY A 610 12.74 -36.82 13.71
C GLY A 610 12.75 -35.34 13.32
N SER A 611 11.73 -34.56 13.70
CA SER A 611 11.74 -33.09 13.55
C SER A 611 12.61 -32.40 14.63
N GLY A 612 12.63 -31.07 14.65
CA GLY A 612 13.57 -30.29 15.46
C GLY A 612 14.93 -30.10 14.78
N LEU A 613 15.61 -29.01 15.12
CA LEU A 613 16.83 -28.50 14.48
C LEU A 613 18.04 -28.42 15.43
N ILE A 614 17.82 -28.37 16.75
CA ILE A 614 18.87 -28.47 17.78
C ILE A 614 18.61 -29.67 18.70
N ARG A 615 19.64 -30.14 19.39
CA ARG A 615 19.53 -31.12 20.47
C ARG A 615 19.23 -30.41 21.79
N GLU A 616 18.81 -31.16 22.81
CA GLU A 616 18.44 -30.60 24.12
C GLU A 616 19.57 -29.80 24.78
N ASP A 617 20.83 -30.20 24.54
CA ASP A 617 22.06 -29.53 25.00
C ASP A 617 22.47 -28.28 24.19
N GLY A 618 21.67 -27.87 23.19
CA GLY A 618 21.95 -26.75 22.29
C GLY A 618 22.78 -27.11 21.05
N THR A 619 23.23 -28.36 20.91
CA THR A 619 24.00 -28.79 19.72
C THR A 619 23.15 -28.69 18.46
N GLN A 620 23.57 -27.88 17.50
CA GLN A 620 22.89 -27.73 16.21
C GLN A 620 22.97 -29.03 15.38
N ARG A 621 21.84 -29.42 14.77
CA ARG A 621 21.81 -30.37 13.65
C ARG A 621 22.24 -29.64 12.37
N PRO A 622 22.72 -30.35 11.32
CA PRO A 622 23.17 -29.72 10.07
C PRO A 622 22.12 -28.80 9.42
N ALA A 623 20.83 -29.13 9.53
CA ALA A 623 19.74 -28.29 9.05
C ALA A 623 19.66 -26.93 9.76
N MET A 624 19.96 -26.84 11.07
CA MET A 624 20.01 -25.55 11.79
C MET A 624 21.20 -24.71 11.35
N THR A 625 22.39 -25.31 11.27
CA THR A 625 23.60 -24.60 10.84
C THR A 625 23.45 -24.08 9.41
N TRP A 626 22.82 -24.86 8.53
CA TRP A 626 22.45 -24.39 7.20
C TRP A 626 21.38 -23.29 7.25
N LEU A 627 20.31 -23.41 8.05
CA LEU A 627 19.24 -22.41 8.12
C LEU A 627 19.76 -21.05 8.60
N LEU A 628 20.53 -21.01 9.69
CA LEU A 628 21.09 -19.78 10.20
C LEU A 628 22.05 -19.12 9.19
N GLN A 629 22.82 -19.93 8.45
CA GLN A 629 23.66 -19.43 7.37
C GLN A 629 22.82 -18.95 6.18
N TYR A 630 21.76 -19.66 5.82
CA TYR A 630 20.85 -19.34 4.72
C TYR A 630 20.12 -18.01 4.97
N LEU A 631 19.54 -17.82 6.16
CA LEU A 631 18.88 -16.57 6.56
C LEU A 631 19.86 -15.38 6.60
N LYS A 632 21.11 -15.63 7.03
CA LYS A 632 22.18 -14.63 7.01
C LYS A 632 22.63 -14.25 5.60
N ASP A 633 22.66 -15.22 4.68
CA ASP A 633 23.05 -15.01 3.28
C ASP A 633 21.89 -14.47 2.42
N ASN A 634 20.65 -14.63 2.88
CA ASN A 634 19.41 -14.23 2.19
C ASN A 634 18.49 -13.48 3.17
N PRO A 635 18.91 -12.33 3.75
CA PRO A 635 18.06 -11.57 4.65
C PRO A 635 16.81 -11.07 3.90
N LYS A 636 15.63 -11.38 4.40
CA LYS A 636 14.40 -10.68 4.00
C LYS A 636 14.25 -9.47 4.90
N ASN A 637 14.10 -8.29 4.30
CA ASN A 637 14.17 -7.07 5.08
C ASN A 637 12.97 -6.85 5.99
N ASN A 638 13.30 -6.57 7.26
CA ASN A 638 12.38 -6.12 8.30
C ASN A 638 11.96 -4.67 8.02
N GLY A 639 11.07 -4.45 7.06
CA GLY A 639 10.56 -3.11 6.76
C GLY A 639 11.64 -2.11 6.31
N GLY A 640 12.57 -2.53 5.46
CA GLY A 640 13.67 -1.65 5.04
C GLY A 640 14.57 -2.22 3.94
N SER A 641 14.22 -1.95 2.68
CA SER A 641 15.15 -1.88 1.53
C SER A 641 16.08 -3.08 1.26
N ASP A 642 15.72 -3.93 0.28
CA ASP A 642 16.66 -4.88 -0.32
C ASP A 642 17.62 -4.17 -1.28
N ASP A 643 18.94 -4.26 -1.04
CA ASP A 643 19.79 -5.11 -1.88
C ASP A 643 21.22 -5.34 -1.33
N ASN A 644 21.82 -6.45 -1.78
CA ASN A 644 23.24 -6.81 -1.82
C ASN A 644 23.98 -7.15 -0.53
N GLY A 645 24.23 -8.46 -0.38
CA GLY A 645 25.29 -8.97 0.47
C GLY A 645 26.69 -8.50 0.03
N ASN A 646 27.37 -7.80 0.93
CA ASN A 646 28.81 -7.89 1.07
C ASN A 646 29.11 -8.17 2.54
N SER A 647 29.83 -9.26 2.84
CA SER A 647 30.06 -9.72 4.21
C SER A 647 31.15 -8.91 4.93
N ASN A 648 30.82 -7.66 5.29
CA ASN A 648 31.69 -6.76 6.05
C ASN A 648 30.92 -5.96 7.11
N ASN A 649 30.63 -6.63 8.24
CA ASN A 649 30.10 -6.09 9.49
C ASN A 649 28.74 -5.37 9.45
N ASP A 650 28.02 -5.56 10.57
CA ASP A 650 26.90 -4.75 11.00
C ASP A 650 27.41 -3.37 11.48
N GLN A 651 27.85 -2.55 10.52
CA GLN A 651 28.35 -1.19 10.73
C GLN A 651 27.36 -0.22 10.12
N THR A 652 26.64 0.53 10.96
CA THR A 652 25.99 1.76 10.54
C THR A 652 27.06 2.82 10.24
N CYS A 653 27.36 3.06 8.97
CA CYS A 653 28.26 4.14 8.57
C CYS A 653 27.50 5.47 8.54
N ASP A 654 28.05 6.49 9.17
CA ASP A 654 27.57 7.87 8.96
C ASP A 654 28.21 8.44 7.67
N LEU A 655 27.57 9.43 7.06
CA LEU A 655 28.11 10.13 5.90
C LEU A 655 29.41 10.88 6.28
N PRO A 656 30.49 10.75 5.48
CA PRO A 656 31.73 11.47 5.75
C PRO A 656 31.58 12.97 5.45
N SER A 657 32.31 13.81 6.17
CA SER A 657 32.39 15.27 5.93
C SER A 657 33.23 15.66 4.70
N SER A 658 33.90 14.68 4.08
CA SER A 658 34.66 14.82 2.85
C SER A 658 34.70 13.48 2.12
N PHE A 659 34.34 13.46 0.84
CA PHE A 659 34.24 12.24 0.05
C PHE A 659 35.51 12.00 -0.78
N SER A 660 35.79 10.75 -1.12
CA SER A 660 36.86 10.38 -2.06
C SER A 660 36.41 9.20 -2.93
N TRP A 661 36.64 9.29 -4.24
CA TRP A 661 36.07 8.35 -5.19
C TRP A 661 37.09 7.80 -6.19
N THR A 662 36.79 6.63 -6.73
CA THR A 662 37.44 6.06 -7.92
C THR A 662 36.40 5.85 -9.02
N SER A 663 36.58 6.52 -10.16
CA SER A 663 35.83 6.28 -11.39
C SER A 663 36.38 5.09 -12.15
N THR A 664 35.47 4.32 -12.75
CA THR A 664 35.75 3.41 -13.87
C THR A 664 36.09 4.18 -15.17
N ASP A 665 36.54 3.46 -16.19
CA ASP A 665 36.33 3.86 -17.60
C ASP A 665 34.82 3.87 -17.93
N PRO A 666 34.36 4.41 -19.09
CA PRO A 666 32.95 4.37 -19.46
C PRO A 666 32.38 2.94 -19.47
N LEU A 667 31.21 2.74 -18.86
CA LEU A 667 30.55 1.44 -18.71
C LEU A 667 29.33 1.26 -19.62
N ILE A 668 28.70 2.35 -20.07
CA ILE A 668 27.55 2.28 -20.99
C ILE A 668 27.70 3.36 -22.06
N THR A 669 27.67 2.94 -23.32
CA THR A 669 27.79 3.81 -24.50
C THR A 669 26.61 3.62 -25.47
N PRO A 670 26.28 4.60 -26.34
CA PRO A 670 25.13 4.47 -27.23
C PRO A 670 25.32 3.37 -28.29
N HIS A 671 24.38 2.42 -28.38
CA HIS A 671 24.43 1.32 -29.34
C HIS A 671 23.80 1.63 -30.71
N ASN A 672 22.86 2.58 -30.77
CA ASN A 672 22.26 3.01 -32.03
C ASN A 672 23.20 4.00 -32.74
N SER A 673 23.51 3.78 -34.02
CA SER A 673 24.41 4.64 -34.79
C SER A 673 23.95 6.10 -34.94
N ASN A 674 22.67 6.38 -34.70
CA ASN A 674 22.12 7.73 -34.73
C ASN A 674 22.22 8.44 -33.37
N TRP A 675 22.46 7.70 -32.28
CA TRP A 675 22.56 8.25 -30.93
C TRP A 675 24.00 8.66 -30.65
N VAL A 676 24.20 9.94 -30.32
CA VAL A 676 25.52 10.49 -30.02
C VAL A 676 25.85 10.48 -28.54
N SER A 677 24.84 10.36 -27.68
CA SER A 677 24.94 10.47 -26.22
C SER A 677 24.02 9.48 -25.53
N ILE A 678 24.47 9.03 -24.35
CA ILE A 678 23.62 8.43 -23.31
C ILE A 678 23.94 9.16 -22.00
N LYS A 679 22.91 9.77 -21.40
CA LYS A 679 23.04 10.86 -20.43
C LYS A 679 21.85 10.85 -19.45
N ASP A 680 21.88 11.61 -18.37
CA ASP A 680 20.84 11.71 -17.33
C ASP A 680 20.31 10.35 -16.81
N PRO A 681 21.16 9.48 -16.22
CA PRO A 681 20.72 8.15 -15.83
C PRO A 681 19.94 8.14 -14.50
N THR A 682 18.92 7.30 -14.45
CA THR A 682 18.36 6.72 -13.21
C THR A 682 18.63 5.22 -13.20
N ILE A 683 18.89 4.67 -12.02
CA ILE A 683 19.27 3.27 -11.84
C ILE A 683 18.65 2.70 -10.56
N VAL A 684 18.11 1.48 -10.69
CA VAL A 684 17.63 0.68 -9.57
C VAL A 684 18.10 -0.75 -9.75
N LYS A 685 18.38 -1.47 -8.66
CA LYS A 685 18.60 -2.92 -8.71
C LYS A 685 17.39 -3.65 -8.15
N TYR A 686 16.88 -4.61 -8.93
CA TYR A 686 15.69 -5.38 -8.62
C TYR A 686 15.78 -6.75 -9.30
N SER A 687 15.28 -7.82 -8.68
CA SER A 687 15.34 -9.19 -9.25
C SER A 687 16.74 -9.60 -9.76
N ASN A 688 17.80 -9.22 -9.04
CA ASN A 688 19.20 -9.40 -9.42
C ASN A 688 19.67 -8.72 -10.74
N GLN A 689 18.92 -7.75 -11.27
CA GLN A 689 19.32 -6.92 -12.41
C GLN A 689 19.37 -5.44 -12.03
N TYR A 690 20.40 -4.75 -12.49
CA TYR A 690 20.37 -3.30 -12.62
C TYR A 690 19.44 -2.94 -13.79
N HIS A 691 18.47 -2.08 -13.54
CA HIS A 691 17.59 -1.47 -14.52
C HIS A 691 18.00 0.00 -14.65
N VAL A 692 18.40 0.42 -15.86
CA VAL A 692 18.87 1.78 -16.15
C VAL A 692 17.95 2.43 -17.17
N PHE A 693 17.44 3.60 -16.85
CA PHE A 693 16.77 4.49 -17.81
C PHE A 693 17.62 5.75 -17.97
N ALA A 694 17.73 6.27 -19.20
CA ALA A 694 18.58 7.41 -19.51
C ALA A 694 18.04 8.22 -20.70
N THR A 695 18.49 9.46 -20.82
CA THR A 695 18.32 10.32 -22.01
C THR A 695 19.28 9.91 -23.14
N VAL A 696 18.82 10.01 -24.40
CA VAL A 696 19.65 9.93 -25.61
C VAL A 696 19.36 11.09 -26.56
N TYR A 697 20.36 11.58 -27.32
CA TYR A 697 20.12 12.47 -28.47
C TYR A 697 20.19 11.71 -29.79
N ASP A 698 19.06 11.65 -30.50
CA ASP A 698 18.97 11.02 -31.82
C ASP A 698 19.20 12.05 -32.93
N THR A 699 20.33 11.94 -33.63
CA THR A 699 20.71 12.86 -34.70
C THR A 699 19.92 12.69 -35.99
N ALA A 700 19.25 11.54 -36.20
CA ALA A 700 18.37 11.32 -37.34
C ALA A 700 16.96 11.90 -37.09
N LYS A 701 16.48 11.82 -35.84
CA LYS A 701 15.24 12.50 -35.40
C LYS A 701 15.47 14.00 -35.10
N ASN A 702 16.72 14.41 -34.87
CA ASN A 702 17.13 15.71 -34.32
C ASN A 702 16.35 16.07 -33.05
N ALA A 703 16.26 15.11 -32.12
CA ALA A 703 15.43 15.19 -30.93
C ALA A 703 16.00 14.38 -29.76
N TRP A 704 15.62 14.78 -28.54
CA TRP A 704 15.86 14.00 -27.32
C TRP A 704 14.87 12.84 -27.19
N GLY A 705 15.38 11.68 -26.78
CA GLY A 705 14.65 10.44 -26.52
C GLY A 705 15.05 9.84 -25.17
N GLY A 706 14.40 8.74 -24.81
CA GLY A 706 14.80 7.90 -23.68
C GLY A 706 15.32 6.53 -24.14
N VAL A 707 16.15 5.90 -23.33
CA VAL A 707 16.63 4.53 -23.50
C VAL A 707 16.47 3.75 -22.20
N TYR A 708 16.13 2.47 -22.30
CA TYR A 708 16.16 1.50 -21.21
C TYR A 708 17.18 0.41 -21.49
N THR A 709 17.90 -0.06 -20.46
CA THR A 709 18.73 -1.26 -20.52
C THR A 709 18.78 -1.97 -19.17
N SER A 710 19.02 -3.29 -19.16
CA SER A 710 19.25 -4.04 -17.92
C SER A 710 20.35 -5.09 -18.03
N PHE A 711 21.03 -5.34 -16.91
CA PHE A 711 22.14 -6.28 -16.79
C PHE A 711 22.32 -6.73 -15.33
N ASP A 712 22.83 -7.94 -15.13
CA ASP A 712 23.13 -8.53 -13.81
C ASP A 712 24.53 -8.14 -13.27
N ASP A 713 25.47 -7.85 -14.17
CA ASP A 713 26.87 -7.54 -13.84
C ASP A 713 27.42 -6.38 -14.68
N TRP A 714 28.19 -5.48 -14.04
CA TRP A 714 28.76 -4.29 -14.67
C TRP A 714 29.69 -4.58 -15.85
N SER A 715 30.31 -5.77 -15.94
CA SER A 715 31.10 -6.17 -17.11
C SER A 715 30.27 -6.42 -18.37
N LYS A 716 28.95 -6.59 -18.22
CA LYS A 716 27.99 -6.75 -19.33
C LYS A 716 27.27 -5.46 -19.67
N ALA A 717 27.42 -4.40 -18.87
CA ALA A 717 26.62 -3.18 -18.95
C ALA A 717 26.65 -2.50 -20.33
N ASP A 718 27.83 -2.37 -20.95
CA ASP A 718 27.94 -1.82 -22.31
C ASP A 718 27.24 -2.75 -23.29
N SER A 719 27.55 -4.05 -23.28
CA SER A 719 26.99 -5.07 -24.19
C SER A 719 25.48 -5.35 -24.05
N ALA A 720 24.81 -4.77 -23.05
CA ALA A 720 23.40 -5.00 -22.78
C ALA A 720 22.49 -4.48 -23.90
N GLN A 721 21.29 -5.05 -24.02
CA GLN A 721 20.32 -4.58 -25.01
C GLN A 721 19.80 -3.19 -24.59
N GLN A 722 19.87 -2.24 -25.52
CA GLN A 722 19.28 -0.91 -25.36
C GLN A 722 17.94 -0.84 -26.10
N VAL A 723 16.91 -0.40 -25.40
CA VAL A 723 15.53 -0.27 -25.91
C VAL A 723 15.19 1.21 -26.04
N ASP A 724 14.83 1.65 -27.25
CA ASP A 724 14.37 3.02 -27.51
C ASP A 724 13.00 3.24 -26.84
N MET A 725 12.94 4.05 -25.78
CA MET A 725 11.69 4.32 -25.05
C MET A 725 10.67 5.06 -25.91
N SER A 726 11.10 5.77 -26.97
CA SER A 726 10.17 6.41 -27.92
C SER A 726 9.38 5.41 -28.79
N ALA A 727 9.72 4.11 -28.73
CA ALA A 727 8.92 3.02 -29.30
C ALA A 727 7.92 2.40 -28.30
N THR A 728 7.87 2.87 -27.05
CA THR A 728 6.95 2.42 -25.98
C THR A 728 5.82 3.44 -25.77
N GLN A 729 4.80 3.10 -24.97
CA GLN A 729 3.74 4.07 -24.65
C GLN A 729 4.21 5.24 -23.75
N ALA A 730 5.29 5.07 -22.97
CA ALA A 730 5.85 6.14 -22.16
C ALA A 730 6.43 7.29 -23.02
N GLY A 731 6.94 6.95 -24.22
CA GLY A 731 7.47 7.91 -25.18
C GLY A 731 8.86 8.44 -24.80
N SER A 732 9.06 9.76 -24.90
CA SER A 732 10.36 10.39 -24.65
C SER A 732 10.56 10.67 -23.16
N THR A 733 11.21 9.74 -22.47
CA THR A 733 11.49 9.78 -21.02
C THR A 733 12.85 10.44 -20.76
N VAL A 734 12.93 11.76 -21.00
CA VAL A 734 14.14 12.58 -20.80
C VAL A 734 14.29 12.97 -19.32
N ALA A 735 15.53 12.99 -18.82
CA ALA A 735 15.87 13.13 -17.40
C ALA A 735 14.97 12.25 -16.49
N PRO A 736 15.01 10.92 -16.69
CA PRO A 736 14.13 10.01 -15.99
C PRO A 736 14.52 9.82 -14.51
N GLN A 737 13.53 9.48 -13.67
CA GLN A 737 13.71 8.86 -12.35
C GLN A 737 12.82 7.62 -12.25
N VAL A 738 13.35 6.47 -11.82
CA VAL A 738 12.59 5.23 -11.63
C VAL A 738 12.58 4.75 -10.19
N PHE A 739 11.41 4.40 -9.66
CA PHE A 739 11.26 3.75 -8.35
C PHE A 739 9.97 2.93 -8.28
N TYR A 740 9.89 2.02 -7.32
CA TYR A 740 8.66 1.31 -7.01
C TYR A 740 7.89 2.06 -5.93
N PHE A 741 6.60 2.33 -6.16
CA PHE A 741 5.73 2.94 -5.16
C PHE A 741 4.88 1.84 -4.52
N GLU A 742 5.25 1.47 -3.29
CA GLU A 742 4.67 0.34 -2.56
C GLU A 742 3.14 0.44 -2.39
N PRO A 743 2.55 1.59 -1.99
CA PRO A 743 1.10 1.70 -1.78
C PRO A 743 0.25 1.41 -3.02
N HIS A 744 0.80 1.57 -4.23
CA HIS A 744 0.09 1.27 -5.48
C HIS A 744 0.48 -0.07 -6.12
N ASN A 745 1.50 -0.77 -5.61
CA ASN A 745 2.08 -1.96 -6.26
C ASN A 745 2.46 -1.67 -7.74
N LYS A 746 3.17 -0.55 -7.97
CA LYS A 746 3.58 -0.08 -9.31
C LYS A 746 4.97 0.53 -9.30
N TRP A 747 5.71 0.26 -10.36
CA TRP A 747 6.84 1.09 -10.77
C TRP A 747 6.35 2.42 -11.35
N TYR A 748 7.03 3.49 -10.97
CA TYR A 748 6.88 4.84 -11.50
C TYR A 748 8.14 5.23 -12.26
N LEU A 749 7.95 5.84 -13.43
CA LEU A 749 8.99 6.47 -14.22
C LEU A 749 8.61 7.93 -14.42
N ILE A 750 9.25 8.81 -13.66
CA ILE A 750 9.11 10.27 -13.73
C ILE A 750 10.02 10.80 -14.84
N TYR A 751 9.63 11.86 -15.55
CA TYR A 751 10.46 12.51 -16.57
C TYR A 751 10.04 13.97 -16.83
N GLN A 752 11.00 14.78 -17.27
CA GLN A 752 10.92 16.24 -17.09
C GLN A 752 9.93 16.99 -17.98
N TRP A 753 9.66 16.54 -19.21
CA TRP A 753 8.95 17.37 -20.19
C TRP A 753 7.45 17.49 -19.91
N GLY A 754 7.11 18.58 -19.22
CA GLY A 754 5.77 18.89 -18.72
C GLY A 754 5.47 18.20 -17.39
N ALA A 755 6.49 17.91 -16.57
CA ALA A 755 6.41 17.20 -15.30
C ALA A 755 5.51 15.96 -15.38
N LYS A 756 6.05 14.84 -15.89
CA LYS A 756 5.23 13.68 -16.26
C LYS A 756 5.65 12.40 -15.57
N TYR A 757 4.73 11.45 -15.52
CA TYR A 757 5.00 10.09 -15.10
C TYR A 757 4.33 9.04 -15.99
N SER A 758 4.93 7.86 -16.03
CA SER A 758 4.34 6.61 -16.51
C SER A 758 4.42 5.56 -15.40
N THR A 759 3.54 4.55 -15.45
CA THR A 759 3.52 3.45 -14.47
C THR A 759 3.65 2.08 -15.14
N ASN A 760 4.19 1.08 -14.43
CA ASN A 760 4.33 -0.30 -14.91
C ASN A 760 4.21 -1.28 -13.73
N SER A 761 3.70 -2.49 -13.93
CA SER A 761 3.75 -3.57 -12.93
C SER A 761 5.03 -4.40 -12.99
N ASP A 762 5.76 -4.36 -14.10
CA ASP A 762 6.99 -5.12 -14.32
C ASP A 762 8.04 -4.24 -15.01
N ILE A 763 9.02 -3.75 -14.24
CA ILE A 763 10.14 -2.93 -14.72
C ILE A 763 10.97 -3.64 -15.81
N SER A 764 10.98 -4.96 -15.86
CA SER A 764 11.72 -5.73 -16.88
C SER A 764 11.04 -5.72 -18.26
N ASN A 765 9.75 -5.33 -18.32
CA ASN A 765 8.96 -5.23 -19.53
C ASN A 765 8.84 -3.74 -19.99
N PRO A 766 9.74 -3.23 -20.85
CA PRO A 766 9.67 -1.84 -21.32
C PRO A 766 8.44 -1.53 -22.18
N SER A 767 7.74 -2.53 -22.71
CA SER A 767 6.47 -2.33 -23.43
C SER A 767 5.26 -2.19 -22.50
N GLY A 768 5.42 -2.48 -21.19
CA GLY A 768 4.36 -2.44 -20.18
C GLY A 768 4.14 -1.07 -19.53
N TRP A 769 4.99 -0.09 -19.81
CA TRP A 769 4.82 1.27 -19.28
C TRP A 769 3.57 1.94 -19.86
N SER A 770 2.79 2.61 -19.01
CA SER A 770 1.60 3.35 -19.41
C SER A 770 1.93 4.60 -20.24
N ALA A 771 0.92 5.13 -20.94
CA ALA A 771 0.98 6.47 -21.49
C ALA A 771 1.29 7.55 -20.42
N PRO A 772 1.97 8.66 -20.79
CA PRO A 772 2.26 9.78 -19.90
C PRO A 772 1.03 10.38 -19.22
N LYS A 773 1.14 10.65 -17.92
CA LYS A 773 0.24 11.49 -17.13
C LYS A 773 0.99 12.70 -16.56
N SER A 774 0.26 13.76 -16.18
CA SER A 774 0.85 14.93 -15.51
C SER A 774 1.10 14.63 -14.03
N LEU A 775 2.26 15.05 -13.52
CA LEU A 775 2.73 14.85 -12.15
C LEU A 775 2.53 16.08 -11.26
N LEU A 776 2.69 17.29 -11.82
CA LEU A 776 2.68 18.55 -11.08
C LEU A 776 1.73 19.56 -11.71
N SER A 777 0.72 19.99 -10.95
CA SER A 777 -0.14 21.12 -11.29
C SER A 777 0.39 22.43 -10.70
N GLY A 778 0.35 23.51 -11.48
CA GLY A 778 0.81 24.83 -11.03
C GLY A 778 2.32 24.99 -10.83
N GLY A 779 3.14 24.09 -11.39
CA GLY A 779 4.60 24.19 -11.38
C GLY A 779 5.15 25.37 -12.23
N PRO A 780 6.43 25.77 -12.05
CA PRO A 780 7.03 26.84 -12.83
C PRO A 780 7.37 26.36 -14.25
N SER A 781 7.31 27.28 -15.23
CA SER A 781 7.51 26.94 -16.65
C SER A 781 8.91 26.45 -17.01
N ASN A 782 9.89 26.63 -16.13
CA ASN A 782 11.29 26.24 -16.27
C ASN A 782 11.68 25.00 -15.45
N GLY A 783 10.73 24.33 -14.76
CA GLY A 783 11.05 23.19 -13.91
C GLY A 783 11.61 21.97 -14.67
N ILE A 784 12.76 21.46 -14.21
CA ILE A 784 13.53 20.33 -14.78
C ILE A 784 14.01 19.36 -13.68
N ASP A 785 14.46 18.17 -14.08
CA ASP A 785 15.10 17.16 -13.20
C ASP A 785 14.28 16.81 -11.94
N TYR A 786 13.05 16.33 -12.18
CA TYR A 786 12.07 16.00 -11.15
C TYR A 786 12.45 14.73 -10.39
N TRP A 787 12.52 14.84 -9.06
CA TRP A 787 12.93 13.78 -8.15
C TRP A 787 11.94 13.59 -7.02
N VAL A 788 11.26 12.45 -7.03
CA VAL A 788 10.36 12.02 -5.94
C VAL A 788 11.14 11.26 -4.86
N ILE A 789 10.83 11.56 -3.60
CA ILE A 789 11.14 10.73 -2.44
C ILE A 789 9.97 10.84 -1.45
N CYS A 790 9.65 9.76 -0.74
CA CYS A 790 8.64 9.79 0.32
C CYS A 790 9.22 9.43 1.69
N ASP A 791 8.72 10.08 2.73
CA ASP A 791 8.74 9.53 4.09
C ASP A 791 7.48 8.68 4.32
N ASP A 792 7.16 8.35 5.57
CA ASP A 792 6.02 7.49 5.90
C ASP A 792 4.66 8.22 5.77
N ASN A 793 4.65 9.55 5.70
CA ASN A 793 3.44 10.39 5.68
C ASN A 793 3.27 11.16 4.37
N TYR A 794 4.37 11.58 3.73
CA TYR A 794 4.36 12.48 2.58
C TYR A 794 5.33 12.04 1.49
N CYS A 795 4.93 12.27 0.24
CA CYS A 795 5.82 12.30 -0.90
C CYS A 795 6.20 13.74 -1.22
N TYR A 796 7.45 13.92 -1.65
CA TYR A 796 8.05 15.22 -1.97
C TYR A 796 8.65 15.15 -3.36
N LEU A 797 8.39 16.18 -4.16
CA LEU A 797 8.89 16.35 -5.51
C LEU A 797 9.91 17.49 -5.50
N PHE A 798 11.19 17.16 -5.46
CA PHE A 798 12.29 18.12 -5.61
C PHE A 798 12.60 18.31 -7.10
N PHE A 799 12.90 19.54 -7.52
CA PHE A 799 13.25 19.83 -8.92
C PHE A 799 14.02 21.15 -9.05
N SER A 800 14.75 21.31 -10.14
CA SER A 800 15.57 22.48 -10.44
C SER A 800 14.91 23.38 -11.52
N GLY A 801 15.52 24.52 -11.84
CA GLY A 801 14.97 25.44 -12.85
C GLY A 801 15.97 26.29 -13.65
N ASP A 802 17.26 25.94 -13.69
CA ASP A 802 18.31 26.73 -14.36
C ASP A 802 18.44 28.20 -13.89
N ASP A 803 17.84 28.54 -12.75
CA ASP A 803 17.70 29.92 -12.25
C ASP A 803 18.37 30.15 -10.88
N GLY A 804 19.05 29.14 -10.35
CA GLY A 804 19.72 29.18 -9.05
C GLY A 804 18.81 28.83 -7.87
N ASN A 805 17.62 28.27 -8.12
CA ASN A 805 16.70 27.77 -7.09
C ASN A 805 16.54 26.25 -7.14
N LEU A 806 16.38 25.65 -5.96
CA LEU A 806 15.84 24.32 -5.76
C LEU A 806 14.40 24.45 -5.29
N TYR A 807 13.49 23.80 -6.00
CA TYR A 807 12.06 23.81 -5.73
C TYR A 807 11.61 22.52 -5.05
N ARG A 808 10.47 22.58 -4.35
CA ARG A 808 9.80 21.43 -3.76
C ARG A 808 8.29 21.54 -3.89
N SER A 809 7.61 20.44 -4.22
CA SER A 809 6.18 20.23 -3.94
C SER A 809 6.03 19.10 -2.94
N LYS A 810 4.92 19.08 -2.18
CA LYS A 810 4.63 18.10 -1.13
C LYS A 810 3.20 17.61 -1.28
N VAL A 811 2.96 16.32 -1.09
CA VAL A 811 1.64 15.68 -1.12
C VAL A 811 1.62 14.57 -0.06
N SER A 812 0.47 14.28 0.56
CA SER A 812 0.35 13.12 1.46
C SER A 812 0.63 11.83 0.67
N ILE A 813 1.15 10.81 1.34
CA ILE A 813 1.54 9.55 0.67
C ILE A 813 0.35 8.89 -0.03
N GLY A 814 -0.85 8.95 0.55
CA GLY A 814 -2.10 8.45 -0.06
C GLY A 814 -2.61 9.26 -1.26
N ASN A 815 -2.18 10.52 -1.43
CA ASN A 815 -2.56 11.37 -2.56
C ASN A 815 -1.41 11.53 -3.59
N PHE A 816 -0.28 10.84 -3.42
CA PHE A 816 0.68 10.66 -4.51
C PHE A 816 -0.02 9.95 -5.70
N PRO A 817 0.19 10.36 -6.97
CA PRO A 817 1.19 11.28 -7.49
C PRO A 817 0.67 12.70 -7.76
N ASN A 818 -0.40 13.15 -7.09
CA ASN A 818 -1.11 14.40 -7.41
C ASN A 818 -0.44 15.63 -6.79
N PHE A 819 0.80 15.94 -7.20
CA PHE A 819 1.47 17.16 -6.72
C PHE A 819 0.79 18.42 -7.26
N SER A 820 0.61 19.40 -6.38
CA SER A 820 0.11 20.73 -6.73
C SER A 820 0.89 21.80 -6.00
N SER A 821 1.05 22.96 -6.64
CA SER A 821 1.86 24.08 -6.15
C SER A 821 3.34 23.71 -5.88
N TYR A 822 4.15 24.69 -5.49
CA TYR A 822 5.55 24.49 -5.14
C TYR A 822 6.07 25.65 -4.28
N GLU A 823 7.18 25.41 -3.59
CA GLU A 823 7.95 26.41 -2.86
C GLU A 823 9.43 26.39 -3.29
N ILE A 824 10.18 27.44 -2.94
CA ILE A 824 11.64 27.46 -3.08
C ILE A 824 12.26 27.04 -1.75
N VAL A 825 12.97 25.91 -1.73
CA VAL A 825 13.62 25.37 -0.51
C VAL A 825 15.08 25.76 -0.40
N MET A 826 15.72 26.21 -1.48
CA MET A 826 17.08 26.74 -1.47
C MET A 826 17.30 27.68 -2.66
N SER A 827 18.11 28.73 -2.48
CA SER A 827 18.56 29.63 -3.54
C SER A 827 20.05 29.95 -3.41
N ASP A 828 20.77 30.08 -4.53
CA ASP A 828 22.13 30.61 -4.60
C ASP A 828 22.18 31.77 -5.63
N PRO A 829 22.69 32.97 -5.28
CA PRO A 829 22.79 34.08 -6.23
C PRO A 829 23.72 33.80 -7.41
N SER A 830 24.53 32.74 -7.34
CA SER A 830 25.24 32.17 -8.47
C SER A 830 24.44 30.98 -8.99
N VAL A 831 23.65 31.18 -10.05
CA VAL A 831 22.89 30.12 -10.77
C VAL A 831 23.70 28.83 -10.89
N GLY A 832 24.94 28.94 -11.35
CA GLY A 832 25.82 27.79 -11.53
C GLY A 832 26.33 27.09 -10.27
N LYS A 833 25.84 27.44 -9.07
CA LYS A 833 26.09 26.71 -7.83
C LYS A 833 24.87 25.91 -7.33
N LEU A 834 23.70 26.10 -7.93
CA LEU A 834 22.49 25.36 -7.61
C LEU A 834 21.73 25.17 -8.92
N PHE A 835 22.24 24.27 -9.76
CA PHE A 835 21.97 24.28 -11.19
C PHE A 835 20.90 23.27 -11.62
N GLU A 836 21.26 21.99 -11.69
CA GLU A 836 20.43 20.90 -12.23
C GLU A 836 20.63 19.60 -11.41
N ALA A 837 19.99 18.51 -11.80
CA ALA A 837 20.13 17.15 -11.26
C ALA A 837 19.99 17.05 -9.73
N SER A 838 18.89 17.58 -9.18
CA SER A 838 18.59 17.43 -7.75
C SER A 838 18.24 15.98 -7.41
N ASN A 839 18.97 15.36 -6.48
CA ASN A 839 18.64 14.04 -5.94
C ASN A 839 18.49 14.10 -4.42
N VAL A 840 17.54 13.37 -3.85
CA VAL A 840 17.36 13.21 -2.40
C VAL A 840 17.25 11.73 -2.02
N TYR A 841 17.99 11.31 -1.00
CA TYR A 841 18.07 9.92 -0.55
C TYR A 841 17.89 9.79 0.96
N LYS A 842 17.31 8.67 1.41
CA LYS A 842 17.32 8.26 2.82
C LYS A 842 18.65 7.55 3.13
N VAL A 843 19.35 7.94 4.20
CA VAL A 843 20.60 7.28 4.61
C VAL A 843 20.28 6.11 5.53
N ASP A 844 20.61 4.90 5.07
CA ASP A 844 20.32 3.64 5.77
C ASP A 844 20.86 3.62 7.21
N GLY A 845 20.13 2.98 8.12
CA GLY A 845 20.46 2.92 9.54
C GLY A 845 20.46 4.26 10.29
N THR A 846 19.99 5.36 9.68
CA THR A 846 19.99 6.70 10.31
C THR A 846 18.69 7.48 10.08
N ASN A 847 18.48 8.52 10.91
CA ASN A 847 17.40 9.49 10.70
C ASN A 847 17.79 10.62 9.73
N LYS A 848 18.81 10.44 8.87
CA LYS A 848 19.29 11.47 7.93
C LYS A 848 18.80 11.24 6.51
N TYR A 849 18.63 12.35 5.79
CA TYR A 849 18.49 12.43 4.35
C TYR A 849 19.72 13.12 3.75
N LEU A 850 20.10 12.75 2.53
CA LEU A 850 21.16 13.35 1.73
C LEU A 850 20.54 14.03 0.51
N LEU A 851 20.72 15.35 0.38
CA LEU A 851 20.39 16.13 -0.80
C LEU A 851 21.68 16.36 -1.61
N LEU A 852 21.64 16.07 -2.91
CA LEU A 852 22.66 16.39 -3.91
C LEU A 852 22.08 17.38 -4.93
N VAL A 853 22.88 18.36 -5.38
CA VAL A 853 22.53 19.24 -6.52
C VAL A 853 23.80 19.53 -7.32
N GLU A 854 23.70 19.58 -8.66
CA GLU A 854 24.83 19.87 -9.54
C GLU A 854 25.24 21.36 -9.52
N ALA A 855 26.52 21.61 -9.75
CA ALA A 855 27.13 22.92 -9.91
C ALA A 855 28.22 22.92 -11.01
N TYR A 856 28.50 24.10 -11.56
CA TYR A 856 29.50 24.36 -12.59
C TYR A 856 30.89 24.67 -12.02
N GLY A 857 31.93 24.06 -12.62
CA GLY A 857 33.33 24.27 -12.26
C GLY A 857 34.31 23.15 -12.63
N PRO A 858 34.36 22.71 -13.91
CA PRO A 858 33.77 21.40 -14.30
C PRO A 858 32.56 20.92 -13.50
N ARG A 859 31.69 20.08 -14.06
CA ARG A 859 30.49 19.63 -13.34
C ARG A 859 30.88 18.88 -12.06
N TYR A 860 30.24 19.24 -10.96
CA TYR A 860 30.41 18.62 -9.65
C TYR A 860 29.12 18.69 -8.83
N PHE A 861 28.96 17.79 -7.87
CA PHE A 861 27.84 17.79 -6.94
C PHE A 861 28.19 18.46 -5.63
N ARG A 862 27.29 19.35 -5.17
CA ARG A 862 27.22 19.85 -3.79
C ARG A 862 26.31 18.92 -2.97
N SER A 863 26.54 18.80 -1.67
CA SER A 863 25.66 18.03 -0.79
C SER A 863 25.29 18.71 0.52
N TRP A 864 24.09 18.36 0.99
CA TRP A 864 23.51 18.77 2.27
C TRP A 864 22.86 17.57 2.96
N THR A 865 22.65 17.68 4.27
CA THR A 865 21.90 16.70 5.05
C THR A 865 20.78 17.36 5.85
N SER A 866 19.72 16.60 6.12
CA SER A 866 18.66 16.98 7.05
C SER A 866 18.13 15.76 7.79
N THR A 867 17.38 15.96 8.87
CA THR A 867 16.63 14.89 9.55
C THR A 867 15.16 14.81 9.11
N SER A 868 14.71 15.71 8.23
CA SER A 868 13.40 15.69 7.59
C SER A 868 13.52 16.10 6.13
N LEU A 869 12.62 15.61 5.27
CA LEU A 869 12.45 16.08 3.91
C LEU A 869 11.89 17.52 3.86
N ASP A 870 11.26 17.98 4.95
CA ASP A 870 10.90 19.38 5.15
C ASP A 870 12.14 20.30 5.30
N GLY A 871 13.31 19.75 5.67
CA GLY A 871 14.49 20.52 6.06
C GLY A 871 14.56 20.78 7.58
N PRO A 872 15.42 21.70 8.04
CA PRO A 872 16.36 22.52 7.26
C PRO A 872 17.54 21.72 6.71
N TRP A 873 18.08 22.15 5.56
CA TRP A 873 19.22 21.50 4.90
C TRP A 873 20.55 22.09 5.36
N THR A 874 21.40 21.25 5.96
CA THR A 874 22.73 21.63 6.49
C THR A 874 23.83 21.22 5.51
N PRO A 875 24.72 22.13 5.05
CA PRO A 875 25.81 21.78 4.14
C PRO A 875 26.71 20.67 4.66
N LEU A 876 27.08 19.72 3.78
CA LEU A 876 27.97 18.61 4.06
C LEU A 876 29.27 18.71 3.24
N ALA A 877 29.15 18.70 1.91
CA ALA A 877 30.26 18.85 0.98
C ALA A 877 29.81 19.72 -0.22
N ASP A 878 29.64 21.02 0.02
CA ASP A 878 28.94 21.94 -0.87
C ASP A 878 29.86 22.91 -1.65
N THR A 879 31.17 22.64 -1.73
CA THR A 879 32.12 23.54 -2.41
C THR A 879 32.93 22.82 -3.47
N GLN A 880 33.36 23.52 -4.52
CA GLN A 880 34.23 22.94 -5.56
C GLN A 880 35.55 22.33 -5.02
N SER A 881 36.02 22.82 -3.86
CA SER A 881 37.22 22.30 -3.16
C SER A 881 36.95 21.12 -2.21
N ASN A 882 35.70 20.93 -1.77
CA ASN A 882 35.23 19.77 -1.01
C ASN A 882 33.82 19.42 -1.50
N PRO A 883 33.68 18.83 -2.70
CA PRO A 883 32.39 18.48 -3.27
C PRO A 883 31.93 17.11 -2.74
N PHE A 884 30.66 16.77 -2.98
CA PHE A 884 30.24 15.37 -2.91
C PHE A 884 31.04 14.56 -3.92
N ALA A 885 30.93 14.88 -5.21
CA ALA A 885 31.74 14.28 -6.27
C ALA A 885 32.12 15.34 -7.31
N GLY A 886 33.39 15.38 -7.70
CA GLY A 886 33.90 16.29 -8.73
C GLY A 886 35.41 16.15 -8.95
N ALA A 887 35.97 16.98 -9.82
CA ALA A 887 37.39 16.95 -10.19
C ALA A 887 38.38 17.07 -9.01
N ALA A 888 37.95 17.59 -7.85
CA ALA A 888 38.76 17.70 -6.64
C ALA A 888 38.93 16.37 -5.87
N ASN A 889 38.00 15.42 -5.99
CA ASN A 889 37.99 14.20 -5.18
C ASN A 889 37.73 12.87 -5.95
N VAL A 890 37.39 12.94 -7.24
CA VAL A 890 37.31 11.77 -8.12
C VAL A 890 38.66 11.51 -8.79
N THR A 891 39.19 10.31 -8.59
CA THR A 891 40.34 9.77 -9.33
C THR A 891 39.89 8.69 -10.31
N PHE A 892 40.63 8.41 -11.37
CA PHE A 892 40.28 7.40 -12.38
C PHE A 892 41.15 6.16 -12.22
N SER A 893 40.56 4.96 -12.33
CA SER A 893 41.31 3.69 -12.30
C SER A 893 42.08 3.44 -13.62
N GLY A 894 41.50 3.87 -14.74
CA GLY A 894 42.07 3.84 -16.08
C GLY A 894 42.54 5.23 -16.55
N GLN A 895 42.29 5.54 -17.82
CA GLN A 895 42.59 6.87 -18.37
C GLN A 895 41.51 7.86 -17.91
N LYS A 896 41.92 9.07 -17.47
CA LYS A 896 40.95 10.15 -17.23
C LYS A 896 40.22 10.47 -18.53
N TRP A 897 38.91 10.23 -18.54
CA TRP A 897 38.05 10.35 -19.72
C TRP A 897 36.97 11.44 -19.59
N SER A 898 36.82 12.05 -18.41
CA SER A 898 35.94 13.19 -18.18
C SER A 898 36.60 14.17 -17.20
N ASP A 899 36.44 15.47 -17.42
CA ASP A 899 36.67 16.50 -16.39
C ASP A 899 35.42 16.71 -15.51
N ASP A 900 34.25 16.36 -16.05
CA ASP A 900 32.92 16.58 -15.46
C ASP A 900 32.42 15.32 -14.73
N ILE A 901 31.82 15.53 -13.56
CA ILE A 901 30.90 14.60 -12.89
C ILE A 901 29.53 15.27 -12.90
N SER A 902 28.74 14.95 -13.92
CA SER A 902 27.40 15.53 -14.14
C SER A 902 26.32 14.47 -13.92
N HIS A 903 25.06 14.89 -13.84
CA HIS A 903 23.80 14.14 -13.70
C HIS A 903 23.95 12.63 -13.49
N GLY A 904 23.39 12.12 -12.39
CA GLY A 904 23.45 10.72 -12.05
C GLY A 904 22.48 10.29 -10.95
N GLU A 905 22.66 9.06 -10.49
CA GLU A 905 21.96 8.49 -9.34
C GLU A 905 22.89 7.58 -8.52
N MET A 906 22.69 7.59 -7.20
CA MET A 906 23.31 6.64 -6.27
C MET A 906 22.80 5.23 -6.54
N ILE A 907 23.70 4.23 -6.50
CA ILE A 907 23.26 2.84 -6.42
C ILE A 907 22.60 2.64 -5.05
N ARG A 908 21.27 2.60 -5.06
CA ARG A 908 20.45 2.45 -3.86
C ARG A 908 20.59 1.06 -3.25
N SER A 909 20.42 0.98 -1.93
CA SER A 909 20.25 -0.26 -1.18
C SER A 909 18.77 -0.67 -1.08
N GLY A 910 17.90 -0.08 -1.91
CA GLY A 910 16.47 -0.33 -1.97
C GLY A 910 15.88 0.18 -3.28
N TYR A 911 14.75 -0.37 -3.69
CA TYR A 911 14.10 -0.02 -4.97
C TYR A 911 12.86 0.87 -4.83
N ASN A 912 12.36 1.04 -3.61
CA ASN A 912 11.10 1.73 -3.31
C ASN A 912 11.22 3.26 -3.22
N GLN A 913 10.09 3.92 -2.95
CA GLN A 913 9.92 5.37 -2.84
C GLN A 913 10.72 6.05 -1.72
N LYS A 914 11.31 5.30 -0.78
CA LYS A 914 12.15 5.85 0.29
C LYS A 914 13.56 6.20 -0.20
N MET A 915 13.95 5.76 -1.39
CA MET A 915 15.23 6.06 -2.06
C MET A 915 16.45 5.81 -1.14
N THR A 916 16.47 4.68 -0.44
CA THR A 916 17.49 4.36 0.56
C THR A 916 18.88 4.11 -0.04
N ILE A 917 19.93 4.66 0.56
CA ILE A 917 21.34 4.42 0.21
C ILE A 917 22.14 3.91 1.42
N ASN A 918 23.07 2.98 1.17
CA ASN A 918 24.01 2.50 2.17
C ASN A 918 25.30 3.35 2.15
N ALA A 919 25.58 4.05 3.25
CA ALA A 919 26.75 4.95 3.35
C ALA A 919 28.10 4.22 3.47
N CYS A 920 28.13 2.91 3.77
CA CYS A 920 29.37 2.13 3.86
C CYS A 920 29.96 1.74 2.51
N ASN A 921 29.13 1.55 1.48
CA ASN A 921 29.57 1.18 0.13
C ASN A 921 28.84 2.03 -0.91
N MET A 922 29.11 3.33 -0.90
CA MET A 922 28.53 4.26 -1.84
C MET A 922 29.10 4.09 -3.25
N GLU A 923 28.19 3.94 -4.21
CA GLU A 923 28.50 3.95 -5.64
C GLU A 923 27.51 4.91 -6.33
N TYR A 924 27.95 5.62 -7.36
CA TYR A 924 27.13 6.62 -8.08
C TYR A 924 27.37 6.52 -9.58
N LEU A 925 26.31 6.27 -10.34
CA LEU A 925 26.32 6.20 -11.80
C LEU A 925 26.16 7.63 -12.34
N TYR A 926 27.12 8.10 -13.12
CA TYR A 926 27.21 9.51 -13.55
C TYR A 926 27.43 9.64 -15.06
N GLN A 927 27.03 10.77 -15.64
CA GLN A 927 27.40 11.11 -17.02
C GLN A 927 28.71 11.89 -17.08
N GLY A 928 29.58 11.51 -18.02
CA GLY A 928 30.82 12.22 -18.32
C GLY A 928 31.00 12.46 -19.82
N VAL A 929 31.89 13.38 -20.18
CA VAL A 929 32.20 13.71 -21.57
C VAL A 929 33.71 13.93 -21.73
N ASP A 930 34.26 13.47 -22.86
CA ASP A 930 35.67 13.69 -23.17
C ASP A 930 35.96 15.19 -23.38
N PRO A 931 36.80 15.84 -22.54
CA PRO A 931 37.16 17.24 -22.69
C PRO A 931 37.94 17.54 -23.99
N GLN A 932 38.41 16.50 -24.70
CA GLN A 932 39.07 16.60 -26.00
C GLN A 932 38.15 16.24 -27.19
N SER A 933 36.85 15.96 -26.95
CA SER A 933 35.88 15.58 -27.99
C SER A 933 35.76 16.58 -29.15
N GLY A 934 36.06 17.86 -28.91
CA GLY A 934 36.01 18.92 -29.93
C GLY A 934 34.59 19.31 -30.36
N VAL A 935 33.56 18.77 -29.72
CA VAL A 935 32.15 19.11 -29.97
C VAL A 935 31.74 20.29 -29.09
N SER A 936 31.15 21.32 -29.70
CA SER A 936 30.66 22.53 -29.02
C SER A 936 29.14 22.68 -29.02
N ASP A 937 28.44 21.85 -29.78
CA ASP A 937 26.98 21.75 -29.80
C ASP A 937 26.53 20.85 -28.65
N TYR A 938 25.87 21.41 -27.64
CA TYR A 938 25.45 20.70 -26.42
C TYR A 938 24.69 19.40 -26.73
N ASN A 939 23.77 19.45 -27.71
CA ASN A 939 22.96 18.30 -28.11
C ASN A 939 23.80 17.15 -28.68
N LYS A 940 25.02 17.43 -29.15
CA LYS A 940 25.93 16.47 -29.78
C LYS A 940 27.13 16.09 -28.91
N LEU A 941 27.22 16.61 -27.68
CA LEU A 941 28.26 16.22 -26.73
C LEU A 941 28.19 14.70 -26.49
N PRO A 942 29.29 13.95 -26.68
CA PRO A 942 29.27 12.49 -26.66
C PRO A 942 29.28 11.92 -25.24
N TYR A 943 28.23 12.24 -24.48
CA TYR A 943 28.05 11.75 -23.11
C TYR A 943 27.97 10.23 -23.06
N LYS A 944 28.63 9.68 -22.03
CA LYS A 944 28.66 8.25 -21.69
C LYS A 944 28.49 8.11 -20.19
N LEU A 945 28.04 6.94 -19.75
CA LEU A 945 27.87 6.67 -18.32
C LEU A 945 29.10 5.94 -17.77
N GLY A 946 29.53 6.33 -16.58
CA GLY A 946 30.54 5.64 -15.79
C GLY A 946 30.15 5.58 -14.31
N LEU A 947 30.90 4.82 -13.53
CA LEU A 947 30.58 4.55 -12.14
C LEU A 947 31.71 5.05 -11.25
N ILE A 948 31.39 5.92 -10.28
CA ILE A 948 32.30 6.24 -9.18
C ILE A 948 31.97 5.38 -7.97
N LYS A 949 33.00 4.83 -7.32
CA LYS A 949 32.90 4.08 -6.06
C LYS A 949 33.69 4.79 -4.97
N ALA A 950 33.15 4.86 -3.75
CA ALA A 950 33.84 5.43 -2.60
C ALA A 950 35.13 4.64 -2.25
N LYS A 951 36.06 5.27 -1.52
CA LYS A 951 37.36 4.69 -1.12
C LYS A 951 37.47 4.43 0.38
#